data_AF-A0A2E5XHQ0-F1
#
_entry.id   AF-A0A2E5XHQ0-F1
#
_cell.length_a   1.000
_cell.length_b   1.000
_cell.length_c   1.000
_cell.angle_alpha   90.00
_cell.angle_beta   90.00
_cell.angle_gamma   90.00
#
_symmetry.space_group_name_H-M   'P 1'
#
loop_
_entity.id
_entity.type
_entity.pdbx_description
1 polymer ?
#
loop_
_entity_poly.entity_id
_entity_poly.type
_entity_poly.pdbx_seq_one_letter_code
_entity_poly.pdbx_strand_id
1 'polypeptide(L)'
;MIAANCRIRYRATTFFVGLATAAWGQVVDYKNVIGSEPSPLIGGSASFRAVEAIPAGTSDQEPARAFAGGFFTQELRMGQLAPVRSANQQDGILVGFNLDPATDNWLVDWLLPVACETGDAVITEVVLGPSGNLLVGGSFQGRARFVRPPPLPQLELIDPNGGARPTSFLAVADPVRGTWVRATLLPNLSLRSMAIDEKGDIYLTGPGTLARRYSASFQPIWDIPAPLDTVSTEHIATGFDSRQPGVYIQGEFEAGPNGNRGVFVVRLDKLDGRQRWRTVINSANGEERAGGLGVGPLGGIRAAVSSNGLGLTVGGKELQDKPSTVSRHAHLLFLQAADGLLRNDRLLGAATANGNVMEARDLDVDFAGNTYVAVSFTGGFELKDVIQNGQEDAAVVVVDALGVPMRFVDSNGSSRAEGLTVAAADRELQVLVGGMQGSTPEFFGSVPLGLQQEERAYAAILQTEVTQRAWILTDNDPNRDLSRLISEINQTEGEIYRVIDRPAQNTRLISAYLTTEQLAEIKEVNVFEDLELQADGTVDPAGWALEALNDAHSRPWIGSYTYPETCRETYLYLIDSAVNDSLPYFGGNPNLTLNPSILVRGVGDPEFSTKFDHGTEMLSMIAGPDSGAAQGTPVTVYSYDIYPNGVNATISSLIEAITLANTHKNQNHLYDPAVFCIASSADAPSSPSDAALESAIDNTVGSSVFATVLLSAGNGAGQPTDYTPSDLASKKGVICVGAIDAATSQVASTRGPLGVELWAPGEFVSAVSELGTPTSVTGTSASTALAAGAALMYLSANPVLTPNQMENALVDTYSQAGNIVYVPGSGSDIPGIMTYNDWAIWYELAPHDGEAENFDGDVWTNEEEYIWGFNPLTPEYRPSLLSISHDHGTNIASFEFQLSCFLYQPSALTSPFVLRNGSTLIVERSNDLQTWVDCTNTVLPLTAEDHDGNSVTISFNVTVTTSPCFYRVGVQ
;
A
#
# COMPACT_ATOMS: atom_id res chain seq x y z
N MET A 1 -41.53 43.62 -7.89
CA MET A 1 -41.27 44.73 -8.84
C MET A 1 -40.54 44.13 -10.03
N ILE A 2 -40.93 44.30 -11.30
CA ILE A 2 -41.99 45.12 -11.95
C ILE A 2 -42.76 44.25 -12.97
N ALA A 3 -43.98 44.63 -13.35
CA ALA A 3 -44.82 43.95 -14.36
C ALA A 3 -44.67 44.61 -15.77
N ALA A 4 -45.21 44.13 -16.90
CA ALA A 4 -46.37 43.26 -17.08
C ALA A 4 -46.49 42.61 -18.49
N ASN A 5 -47.18 41.46 -18.52
CA ASN A 5 -48.18 41.00 -19.50
C ASN A 5 -48.05 41.34 -21.01
N CYS A 6 -48.12 40.30 -21.87
CA CYS A 6 -49.34 39.72 -22.50
C CYS A 6 -48.96 38.37 -23.20
N ARG A 7 -49.81 37.40 -23.64
CA ARG A 7 -51.28 37.07 -23.65
C ARG A 7 -51.43 35.62 -24.22
N ILE A 8 -52.50 34.80 -24.12
CA ILE A 8 -53.86 34.83 -23.49
C ILE A 8 -54.47 33.38 -23.46
N ARG A 9 -55.53 33.15 -22.66
CA ARG A 9 -56.53 32.02 -22.68
C ARG A 9 -56.10 30.57 -22.35
N TYR A 10 -56.43 30.17 -21.11
CA TYR A 10 -57.16 28.95 -20.70
C TYR A 10 -56.80 27.55 -21.28
N ARG A 11 -56.35 26.65 -20.38
CA ARG A 11 -57.12 25.44 -19.98
C ARG A 11 -56.63 24.87 -18.63
N ALA A 12 -57.45 23.97 -18.06
CA ALA A 12 -57.34 23.25 -16.79
C ALA A 12 -56.00 23.26 -16.02
N THR A 13 -56.02 23.75 -14.79
CA THR A 13 -55.01 23.46 -13.76
C THR A 13 -55.38 22.17 -13.03
N THR A 14 -54.78 21.05 -13.44
CA THR A 14 -54.74 19.84 -12.60
C THR A 14 -53.65 20.02 -11.55
N PHE A 15 -53.98 19.83 -10.26
CA PHE A 15 -52.95 19.67 -9.23
C PHE A 15 -52.24 18.33 -9.42
N PHE A 16 -51.01 18.36 -9.92
CA PHE A 16 -50.05 17.31 -9.63
C PHE A 16 -49.41 17.62 -8.28
N VAL A 17 -49.84 16.91 -7.23
CA VAL A 17 -48.99 16.73 -6.05
C VAL A 17 -47.96 15.68 -6.43
N GLY A 18 -46.95 16.10 -7.18
CA GLY A 18 -45.70 15.37 -7.25
C GLY A 18 -45.03 15.54 -5.90
N LEU A 19 -45.06 14.50 -5.07
CA LEU A 19 -44.03 14.35 -4.04
C LEU A 19 -42.72 14.23 -4.80
N ALA A 20 -41.86 15.24 -4.67
CA ALA A 20 -40.47 15.07 -5.04
C ALA A 20 -39.85 14.10 -4.02
N THR A 21 -39.84 12.81 -4.38
CA THR A 21 -38.83 11.91 -3.85
C THR A 21 -37.48 12.55 -4.14
N ALA A 22 -36.64 12.70 -3.11
CA ALA A 22 -35.25 13.05 -3.34
C ALA A 22 -34.66 12.03 -4.33
N ALA A 23 -33.85 12.49 -5.27
CA ALA A 23 -33.05 11.61 -6.09
C ALA A 23 -31.86 11.20 -5.23
N TRP A 24 -32.03 10.13 -4.44
CA TRP A 24 -30.95 9.47 -3.72
C TRP A 24 -29.93 9.01 -4.77
N GLY A 25 -28.69 9.52 -4.67
CA GLY A 25 -27.62 9.16 -5.60
C GLY A 25 -27.10 7.78 -5.27
N GLN A 26 -27.56 6.76 -6.02
CA GLN A 26 -27.17 5.37 -5.79
C GLN A 26 -25.66 5.18 -6.00
N VAL A 27 -24.95 4.90 -4.92
CA VAL A 27 -23.48 5.02 -4.79
C VAL A 27 -22.71 4.08 -5.70
N VAL A 28 -23.01 2.78 -5.63
CA VAL A 28 -22.57 1.76 -6.58
C VAL A 28 -23.76 0.86 -6.84
N ASP A 29 -24.23 0.82 -8.09
CA ASP A 29 -25.37 0.02 -8.53
C ASP A 29 -25.07 -0.56 -9.92
N TYR A 30 -25.90 -1.50 -10.36
CA TYR A 30 -25.85 -2.11 -11.68
C TYR A 30 -26.19 -1.10 -12.79
N LYS A 31 -25.19 -0.32 -13.24
CA LYS A 31 -25.36 0.65 -14.34
C LYS A 31 -25.66 -0.05 -15.67
N ASN A 32 -25.09 -1.23 -15.91
CA ASN A 32 -25.25 -2.01 -17.14
C ASN A 32 -25.53 -3.48 -16.84
N VAL A 33 -26.41 -4.11 -17.63
CA VAL A 33 -26.70 -5.55 -17.55
C VAL A 33 -26.89 -6.13 -18.94
N ILE A 34 -26.10 -7.14 -19.28
CA ILE A 34 -26.11 -7.78 -20.60
C ILE A 34 -26.58 -9.23 -20.42
N GLY A 35 -27.83 -9.48 -20.80
CA GLY A 35 -28.42 -10.82 -20.87
C GLY A 35 -28.26 -11.46 -22.24
N SER A 36 -28.26 -12.79 -22.30
CA SER A 36 -28.39 -13.55 -23.55
C SER A 36 -29.83 -13.55 -24.06
N GLU A 37 -30.05 -13.36 -25.36
CA GLU A 37 -31.38 -13.19 -25.94
C GLU A 37 -32.07 -14.54 -26.28
N PRO A 38 -33.41 -14.60 -26.30
CA PRO A 38 -34.16 -15.73 -26.86
C PRO A 38 -33.91 -15.90 -28.37
N SER A 39 -33.70 -17.14 -28.85
CA SER A 39 -33.70 -17.42 -30.29
C SER A 39 -35.13 -17.42 -30.85
N PRO A 40 -35.40 -16.72 -31.97
CA PRO A 40 -36.72 -16.71 -32.61
C PRO A 40 -36.98 -17.93 -33.52
N LEU A 41 -36.11 -18.93 -33.52
CA LEU A 41 -36.13 -20.05 -34.48
C LEU A 41 -36.10 -21.45 -33.84
N ILE A 42 -35.43 -21.61 -32.70
CA ILE A 42 -35.31 -22.87 -31.95
C ILE A 42 -35.25 -22.53 -30.45
N GLY A 43 -35.35 -23.52 -29.56
CA GLY A 43 -35.06 -23.30 -28.13
C GLY A 43 -33.57 -23.07 -27.86
N GLY A 44 -33.20 -23.02 -26.59
CA GLY A 44 -31.79 -22.91 -26.18
C GLY A 44 -31.65 -22.22 -24.84
N SER A 45 -30.64 -22.63 -24.09
CA SER A 45 -30.34 -22.23 -22.71
C SER A 45 -28.85 -21.91 -22.58
N ALA A 46 -28.45 -21.00 -21.71
CA ALA A 46 -27.06 -20.59 -21.49
C ALA A 46 -26.83 -20.21 -20.03
N SER A 47 -25.57 -20.25 -19.59
CA SER A 47 -25.18 -19.86 -18.23
C SER A 47 -23.69 -19.50 -18.18
N PHE A 48 -23.33 -18.42 -17.46
CA PHE A 48 -21.93 -18.10 -17.17
C PHE A 48 -21.49 -18.69 -15.83
N ARG A 49 -20.20 -19.02 -15.73
CA ARG A 49 -19.58 -19.74 -14.60
C ARG A 49 -18.17 -19.29 -14.26
N ALA A 50 -17.63 -18.35 -15.02
CA ALA A 50 -16.33 -17.73 -14.83
C ALA A 50 -16.42 -16.28 -15.29
N VAL A 51 -15.73 -15.38 -14.62
CA VAL A 51 -15.64 -13.97 -14.98
C VAL A 51 -14.24 -13.44 -14.70
N GLU A 52 -13.79 -12.48 -15.50
CA GLU A 52 -12.52 -11.79 -15.34
C GLU A 52 -12.68 -10.34 -15.81
N ALA A 53 -11.93 -9.39 -15.24
CA ALA A 53 -12.05 -7.96 -15.51
C ALA A 53 -10.68 -7.29 -15.75
N ILE A 54 -10.69 -6.19 -16.52
CA ILE A 54 -9.54 -5.30 -16.69
C ILE A 54 -10.07 -3.86 -16.57
N PRO A 55 -9.53 -3.02 -15.67
CA PRO A 55 -10.00 -1.65 -15.48
C PRO A 55 -9.59 -0.76 -16.66
N ALA A 56 -10.01 0.51 -16.66
CA ALA A 56 -9.57 1.46 -17.68
C ALA A 56 -8.09 1.82 -17.47
N GLY A 57 -7.33 1.91 -18.57
CA GLY A 57 -5.97 2.44 -18.57
C GLY A 57 -5.95 3.97 -18.47
N THR A 58 -4.77 4.56 -18.31
CA THR A 58 -4.59 6.02 -18.14
C THR A 58 -4.81 6.84 -19.43
N SER A 59 -5.57 6.32 -20.40
CA SER A 59 -5.93 7.02 -21.63
C SER A 59 -7.17 6.43 -22.30
N ASP A 60 -7.93 7.28 -23.02
CA ASP A 60 -9.15 6.93 -23.77
C ASP A 60 -8.97 5.82 -24.84
N GLN A 61 -7.73 5.35 -25.09
CA GLN A 61 -7.43 4.23 -26.00
C GLN A 61 -7.53 2.86 -25.32
N GLU A 62 -7.58 2.82 -23.98
CA GLU A 62 -7.57 1.59 -23.18
C GLU A 62 -8.80 1.51 -22.28
N PRO A 63 -10.02 1.38 -22.86
CA PRO A 63 -11.24 1.29 -22.08
C PRO A 63 -11.31 0.00 -21.25
N ALA A 64 -12.03 0.08 -20.14
CA ALA A 64 -12.38 -1.05 -19.27
C ALA A 64 -12.98 -2.23 -20.05
N ARG A 65 -12.67 -3.45 -19.60
CA ARG A 65 -13.09 -4.71 -20.23
C ARG A 65 -13.53 -5.73 -19.20
N ALA A 66 -14.40 -6.63 -19.63
CA ALA A 66 -14.84 -7.77 -18.85
C ALA A 66 -14.96 -9.00 -19.76
N PHE A 67 -14.82 -10.18 -19.18
CA PHE A 67 -14.86 -11.45 -19.91
C PHE A 67 -15.70 -12.45 -19.13
N ALA A 68 -16.63 -13.15 -19.78
CA ALA A 68 -17.44 -14.17 -19.15
C ALA A 68 -17.30 -15.52 -19.85
N GLY A 69 -17.00 -16.55 -19.08
CA GLY A 69 -16.89 -17.94 -19.53
C GLY A 69 -18.11 -18.77 -19.13
N GLY A 70 -18.54 -19.69 -19.99
CA GLY A 70 -19.68 -20.56 -19.68
C GLY A 70 -20.03 -21.58 -20.77
N PHE A 71 -21.33 -21.84 -20.90
CA PHE A 71 -21.90 -22.73 -21.91
C PHE A 71 -23.17 -22.16 -22.55
N PHE A 72 -23.54 -22.68 -23.72
CA PHE A 72 -24.83 -22.44 -24.37
C PHE A 72 -25.30 -23.67 -25.16
N THR A 73 -26.61 -23.81 -25.32
CA THR A 73 -27.25 -24.84 -26.15
C THR A 73 -27.92 -24.22 -27.38
N GLN A 74 -27.92 -24.94 -28.51
CA GLN A 74 -28.60 -24.59 -29.77
C GLN A 74 -28.12 -23.29 -30.47
N GLU A 75 -28.45 -22.10 -29.96
CA GLU A 75 -28.05 -20.80 -30.51
C GLU A 75 -27.91 -19.74 -29.40
N LEU A 76 -26.73 -19.11 -29.29
CA LEU A 76 -26.47 -17.96 -28.43
C LEU A 76 -26.63 -16.65 -29.22
N ARG A 77 -27.26 -15.67 -28.58
CA ARG A 77 -27.44 -14.29 -29.04
C ARG A 77 -27.07 -13.35 -27.91
N MET A 78 -26.21 -12.38 -28.17
CA MET A 78 -25.77 -11.40 -27.18
C MET A 78 -25.20 -10.17 -27.89
N GLY A 79 -25.66 -8.97 -27.51
CA GLY A 79 -25.30 -7.73 -28.20
C GLY A 79 -25.71 -7.71 -29.68
N GLN A 80 -25.04 -6.87 -30.48
CA GLN A 80 -25.33 -6.71 -31.91
C GLN A 80 -24.55 -7.70 -32.82
N LEU A 81 -23.91 -8.70 -32.23
CA LEU A 81 -23.03 -9.63 -32.94
C LEU A 81 -23.80 -10.74 -33.68
N ALA A 82 -23.12 -11.42 -34.60
CA ALA A 82 -23.69 -12.55 -35.33
C ALA A 82 -23.98 -13.73 -34.37
N PRO A 83 -25.18 -14.33 -34.39
CA PRO A 83 -25.53 -15.44 -33.50
C PRO A 83 -24.61 -16.65 -33.65
N VAL A 84 -24.11 -17.15 -32.52
CA VAL A 84 -23.26 -18.34 -32.49
C VAL A 84 -24.16 -19.57 -32.34
N ARG A 85 -24.01 -20.54 -33.25
CA ARG A 85 -24.79 -21.78 -33.23
C ARG A 85 -23.95 -22.92 -32.70
N SER A 86 -24.55 -23.73 -31.83
CA SER A 86 -23.93 -24.97 -31.36
C SER A 86 -23.85 -25.96 -32.51
N ALA A 87 -22.78 -26.75 -32.53
CA ALA A 87 -22.61 -27.87 -33.47
C ALA A 87 -23.26 -29.17 -32.95
N ASN A 88 -23.73 -29.19 -31.69
CA ASN A 88 -24.19 -30.39 -30.98
C ASN A 88 -25.39 -30.06 -30.05
N GLN A 89 -25.36 -30.50 -28.78
CA GLN A 89 -26.35 -30.17 -27.75
C GLN A 89 -25.91 -28.93 -26.93
N GLN A 90 -24.64 -28.86 -26.50
CA GLN A 90 -24.10 -27.82 -25.63
C GLN A 90 -22.62 -27.53 -25.94
N ASP A 91 -22.31 -26.27 -26.27
CA ASP A 91 -20.94 -25.80 -26.53
C ASP A 91 -20.45 -24.79 -25.49
N GLY A 92 -19.13 -24.72 -25.31
CA GLY A 92 -18.49 -23.74 -24.46
C GLY A 92 -18.41 -22.37 -25.14
N ILE A 93 -18.50 -21.29 -24.35
CA ILE A 93 -18.36 -19.91 -24.85
C ILE A 93 -17.50 -19.07 -23.91
N LEU A 94 -16.62 -18.26 -24.49
CA LEU A 94 -16.04 -17.08 -23.86
C LEU A 94 -16.60 -15.83 -24.57
N VAL A 95 -17.06 -14.85 -23.79
CA VAL A 95 -17.59 -13.57 -24.26
C VAL A 95 -16.68 -12.45 -23.80
N GLY A 96 -16.36 -11.51 -24.68
CA GLY A 96 -15.66 -10.28 -24.34
C GLY A 96 -16.61 -9.08 -24.37
N PHE A 97 -16.51 -8.25 -23.34
CA PHE A 97 -17.23 -6.99 -23.20
C PHE A 97 -16.25 -5.82 -23.08
N ASN A 98 -16.63 -4.66 -23.58
CA ASN A 98 -15.88 -3.43 -23.43
C ASN A 98 -16.80 -2.27 -23.06
N LEU A 99 -16.29 -1.32 -22.27
CA LEU A 99 -16.91 -0.02 -22.11
C LEU A 99 -16.74 0.81 -23.40
N ASP A 100 -17.80 1.50 -23.83
CA ASP A 100 -17.71 2.57 -24.83
C ASP A 100 -17.56 3.93 -24.10
N PRO A 101 -16.35 4.52 -24.05
CA PRO A 101 -16.11 5.77 -23.32
C PRO A 101 -16.83 6.98 -23.94
N ALA A 102 -17.39 6.86 -25.16
CA ALA A 102 -18.19 7.91 -25.78
C ALA A 102 -19.68 7.89 -25.34
N THR A 103 -20.16 6.81 -24.72
CA THR A 103 -21.57 6.67 -24.32
C THR A 103 -21.81 6.08 -22.92
N ASP A 104 -20.77 5.60 -22.23
CA ASP A 104 -20.81 4.92 -20.92
C ASP A 104 -21.70 3.65 -20.91
N ASN A 105 -21.84 3.00 -22.08
CA ASN A 105 -22.54 1.72 -22.22
C ASN A 105 -21.53 0.59 -22.39
N TRP A 106 -21.83 -0.56 -21.78
CA TRP A 106 -21.08 -1.78 -22.01
C TRP A 106 -21.59 -2.51 -23.25
N LEU A 107 -20.67 -2.84 -24.15
CA LEU A 107 -20.94 -3.51 -25.43
C LEU A 107 -20.34 -4.91 -25.43
N VAL A 108 -20.92 -5.79 -26.25
CA VAL A 108 -20.34 -7.12 -26.54
C VAL A 108 -19.39 -6.97 -27.72
N ASP A 109 -18.09 -7.12 -27.47
CA ASP A 109 -17.00 -6.93 -28.44
C ASP A 109 -16.85 -8.18 -29.32
N TRP A 110 -16.72 -9.35 -28.69
CA TRP A 110 -16.48 -10.62 -29.39
C TRP A 110 -17.06 -11.86 -28.69
N LEU A 111 -17.24 -12.92 -29.48
CA LEU A 111 -17.75 -14.23 -29.05
C LEU A 111 -16.78 -15.34 -29.51
N LEU A 112 -16.20 -16.07 -28.55
CA LEU A 112 -15.20 -17.12 -28.77
C LEU A 112 -15.72 -18.50 -28.35
N PRO A 113 -16.37 -19.27 -29.26
CA PRO A 113 -16.85 -20.60 -28.95
C PRO A 113 -15.75 -21.66 -28.91
N VAL A 114 -15.98 -22.65 -28.05
CA VAL A 114 -15.30 -23.95 -27.98
C VAL A 114 -16.29 -25.01 -28.47
N ALA A 115 -16.34 -25.21 -29.78
CA ALA A 115 -17.37 -25.99 -30.45
C ALA A 115 -16.98 -27.47 -30.58
N CYS A 116 -17.83 -28.39 -30.17
CA CYS A 116 -17.60 -29.83 -30.23
C CYS A 116 -18.35 -30.53 -31.36
N GLU A 117 -17.83 -31.64 -31.87
CA GLU A 117 -18.56 -32.46 -32.86
C GLU A 117 -19.52 -33.48 -32.21
N THR A 118 -19.26 -33.89 -30.96
CA THR A 118 -20.04 -34.90 -30.23
C THR A 118 -19.91 -34.72 -28.72
N GLY A 119 -21.03 -34.68 -28.00
CA GLY A 119 -21.05 -34.44 -26.55
C GLY A 119 -20.85 -32.97 -26.20
N ASP A 120 -20.74 -32.68 -24.90
CA ASP A 120 -20.85 -31.32 -24.37
C ASP A 120 -19.49 -30.63 -24.16
N ALA A 121 -19.48 -29.30 -24.20
CA ALA A 121 -18.40 -28.45 -23.68
C ALA A 121 -18.90 -27.37 -22.72
N VAL A 122 -18.02 -26.97 -21.80
CA VAL A 122 -18.23 -25.91 -20.80
C VAL A 122 -16.89 -25.22 -20.51
N ILE A 123 -16.86 -23.89 -20.55
CA ILE A 123 -15.80 -23.10 -19.87
C ILE A 123 -16.23 -22.92 -18.42
N THR A 124 -15.33 -23.23 -17.49
CA THR A 124 -15.58 -23.20 -16.04
C THR A 124 -14.70 -22.22 -15.31
N GLU A 125 -13.68 -21.66 -15.96
CA GLU A 125 -12.68 -20.82 -15.29
C GLU A 125 -11.98 -19.89 -16.29
N VAL A 126 -11.69 -18.65 -15.91
CA VAL A 126 -11.03 -17.63 -16.73
C VAL A 126 -10.16 -16.77 -15.81
N VAL A 127 -8.87 -16.63 -16.13
CA VAL A 127 -7.91 -15.86 -15.31
C VAL A 127 -6.97 -15.07 -16.21
N LEU A 128 -6.70 -13.82 -15.88
CA LEU A 128 -5.75 -12.95 -16.55
C LEU A 128 -4.31 -13.35 -16.21
N GLY A 129 -3.54 -13.77 -17.22
CA GLY A 129 -2.13 -14.08 -17.04
C GLY A 129 -1.24 -12.82 -17.13
N PRO A 130 -0.04 -12.82 -16.52
CA PRO A 130 0.90 -11.68 -16.47
C PRO A 130 1.49 -11.24 -17.84
N SER A 131 0.95 -11.76 -18.94
CA SER A 131 1.25 -11.34 -20.31
C SER A 131 0.09 -10.58 -20.98
N GLY A 132 -0.93 -10.16 -20.23
CA GLY A 132 -2.14 -9.53 -20.76
C GLY A 132 -3.00 -10.47 -21.63
N ASN A 133 -2.87 -11.79 -21.45
CA ASN A 133 -3.66 -12.79 -22.15
C ASN A 133 -4.53 -13.56 -21.16
N LEU A 134 -5.76 -13.91 -21.56
CA LEU A 134 -6.66 -14.72 -20.75
C LEU A 134 -6.25 -16.19 -20.83
N LEU A 135 -6.08 -16.83 -19.69
CA LEU A 135 -5.98 -18.27 -19.55
C LEU A 135 -7.37 -18.82 -19.22
N VAL A 136 -7.84 -19.79 -20.01
CA VAL A 136 -9.22 -20.29 -19.96
C VAL A 136 -9.22 -21.78 -19.65
N GLY A 137 -9.90 -22.15 -18.58
CA GLY A 137 -10.12 -23.51 -18.12
C GLY A 137 -11.52 -24.03 -18.47
N GLY A 138 -11.63 -25.32 -18.74
CA GLY A 138 -12.93 -25.95 -18.96
C GLY A 138 -12.87 -27.46 -19.17
N SER A 139 -13.95 -28.01 -19.70
CA SER A 139 -14.05 -29.41 -20.09
C SER A 139 -14.84 -29.61 -21.39
N PHE A 140 -14.56 -30.70 -22.08
CA PHE A 140 -15.23 -31.09 -23.34
C PHE A 140 -15.32 -32.62 -23.48
N GLN A 141 -16.16 -33.08 -24.41
CA GLN A 141 -16.24 -34.49 -24.82
C GLN A 141 -15.87 -34.66 -26.30
N GLY A 142 -15.32 -35.82 -26.67
CA GLY A 142 -15.09 -36.23 -28.07
C GLY A 142 -14.01 -35.42 -28.80
N ARG A 143 -14.36 -34.25 -29.34
CA ARG A 143 -13.44 -33.34 -30.04
C ARG A 143 -13.92 -31.91 -29.91
N ALA A 144 -13.09 -31.03 -29.33
CA ALA A 144 -13.30 -29.58 -29.25
C ALA A 144 -12.53 -28.84 -30.35
N ARG A 145 -13.14 -27.77 -30.88
CA ARG A 145 -12.56 -26.79 -31.79
C ARG A 145 -12.59 -25.39 -31.18
N PHE A 146 -11.44 -24.75 -31.10
CA PHE A 146 -11.33 -23.36 -30.64
C PHE A 146 -11.33 -22.46 -31.88
N VAL A 147 -12.43 -21.73 -32.10
CA VAL A 147 -12.72 -21.09 -33.39
C VAL A 147 -11.87 -19.86 -33.64
N ARG A 148 -11.10 -19.84 -34.73
CA ARG A 148 -10.17 -18.76 -35.09
C ARG A 148 -10.52 -18.10 -36.42
N PRO A 149 -10.29 -16.78 -36.58
CA PRO A 149 -10.53 -16.08 -37.82
C PRO A 149 -9.53 -16.49 -38.92
N PRO A 150 -9.94 -16.57 -40.20
CA PRO A 150 -9.02 -16.79 -41.31
C PRO A 150 -7.94 -15.69 -41.38
N PRO A 151 -6.69 -16.01 -41.77
CA PRO A 151 -6.20 -17.30 -42.28
C PRO A 151 -5.68 -18.27 -41.20
N LEU A 152 -5.91 -18.02 -39.92
CA LEU A 152 -5.39 -18.88 -38.85
C LEU A 152 -6.04 -20.28 -38.94
N PRO A 153 -5.25 -21.37 -38.85
CA PRO A 153 -5.79 -22.72 -38.79
C PRO A 153 -6.53 -22.91 -37.46
N GLN A 154 -7.62 -23.67 -37.47
CA GLN A 154 -8.36 -24.01 -36.26
C GLN A 154 -7.48 -24.83 -35.29
N LEU A 155 -7.65 -24.62 -33.98
CA LEU A 155 -7.05 -25.50 -32.98
C LEU A 155 -8.06 -26.59 -32.64
N GLU A 156 -7.63 -27.85 -32.67
CA GLU A 156 -8.45 -29.01 -32.28
C GLU A 156 -7.83 -29.73 -31.09
N LEU A 157 -8.66 -30.12 -30.12
CA LEU A 157 -8.31 -31.08 -29.08
C LEU A 157 -9.21 -32.31 -29.21
N ILE A 158 -8.64 -33.50 -29.06
CA ILE A 158 -9.35 -34.78 -29.16
C ILE A 158 -9.33 -35.45 -27.78
N ASP A 159 -10.50 -35.84 -27.30
CA ASP A 159 -10.66 -36.52 -26.01
C ASP A 159 -10.10 -37.96 -26.10
N PRO A 160 -9.10 -38.33 -25.27
CA PRO A 160 -8.57 -39.69 -25.26
C PRO A 160 -9.57 -40.73 -24.76
N ASN A 161 -10.67 -40.33 -24.10
CA ASN A 161 -11.74 -41.21 -23.62
C ASN A 161 -12.83 -41.48 -24.67
N GLY A 162 -12.74 -40.89 -25.86
CA GLY A 162 -13.68 -41.14 -26.97
C GLY A 162 -15.12 -40.71 -26.69
N GLY A 163 -15.33 -39.68 -25.86
CA GLY A 163 -16.63 -39.16 -25.44
C GLY A 163 -17.25 -39.87 -24.22
N ALA A 164 -16.56 -40.85 -23.63
CA ALA A 164 -17.12 -41.62 -22.50
C ALA A 164 -17.20 -40.83 -21.18
N ARG A 165 -16.39 -39.78 -21.03
CA ARG A 165 -16.37 -38.83 -19.89
C ARG A 165 -15.81 -37.48 -20.38
N PRO A 166 -16.13 -36.35 -19.73
CA PRO A 166 -15.47 -35.08 -20.03
C PRO A 166 -13.96 -35.14 -19.76
N THR A 167 -13.17 -34.53 -20.64
CA THR A 167 -11.74 -34.26 -20.47
C THR A 167 -11.54 -32.76 -20.32
N SER A 168 -10.70 -32.33 -19.37
CA SER A 168 -10.40 -30.91 -19.19
C SER A 168 -9.35 -30.37 -20.15
N PHE A 169 -9.37 -29.06 -20.37
CA PHE A 169 -8.43 -28.33 -21.23
C PHE A 169 -7.92 -27.06 -20.57
N LEU A 170 -6.78 -26.56 -21.07
CA LEU A 170 -6.37 -25.16 -20.93
C LEU A 170 -6.28 -24.54 -22.32
N ALA A 171 -6.78 -23.32 -22.48
CA ALA A 171 -6.62 -22.51 -23.69
C ALA A 171 -6.16 -21.10 -23.33
N VAL A 172 -5.55 -20.39 -24.28
CA VAL A 172 -5.20 -18.97 -24.13
C VAL A 172 -5.96 -18.17 -25.17
N ALA A 173 -6.59 -17.07 -24.76
CA ALA A 173 -7.23 -16.10 -25.63
C ALA A 173 -6.56 -14.73 -25.52
N ASP A 174 -6.51 -14.03 -26.65
CA ASP A 174 -6.11 -12.64 -26.78
C ASP A 174 -7.34 -11.75 -26.50
N PRO A 175 -7.40 -11.01 -25.37
CA PRO A 175 -8.58 -10.23 -24.98
C PRO A 175 -8.80 -8.99 -25.85
N VAL A 176 -7.76 -8.50 -26.54
CA VAL A 176 -7.84 -7.28 -27.37
C VAL A 176 -8.26 -7.61 -28.80
N ARG A 177 -7.93 -8.81 -29.30
CA ARG A 177 -8.29 -9.27 -30.66
C ARG A 177 -9.49 -10.20 -30.70
N GLY A 178 -9.93 -10.74 -29.56
CA GLY A 178 -10.97 -11.77 -29.51
C GLY A 178 -10.58 -13.02 -30.29
N THR A 179 -9.37 -13.56 -30.06
CA THR A 179 -8.88 -14.77 -30.77
C THR A 179 -8.19 -15.78 -29.88
N TRP A 180 -8.39 -17.08 -30.16
CA TRP A 180 -7.66 -18.16 -29.49
C TRP A 180 -6.20 -18.25 -29.97
N VAL A 181 -5.25 -18.28 -29.01
CA VAL A 181 -3.81 -18.31 -29.28
C VAL A 181 -3.29 -19.77 -29.34
N ARG A 182 -3.52 -20.54 -28.27
CA ARG A 182 -3.08 -21.94 -28.10
C ARG A 182 -4.07 -22.71 -27.21
N ALA A 183 -4.08 -24.05 -27.29
CA ALA A 183 -4.86 -24.92 -26.40
C ALA A 183 -4.14 -26.26 -26.14
N THR A 184 -4.42 -26.91 -25.02
CA THR A 184 -3.87 -28.22 -24.61
C THR A 184 -4.85 -29.03 -23.75
N LEU A 185 -4.63 -30.34 -23.65
CA LEU A 185 -5.36 -31.25 -22.76
C LEU A 185 -4.82 -31.19 -21.32
N LEU A 186 -5.69 -31.38 -20.34
CA LEU A 186 -5.36 -31.70 -18.96
C LEU A 186 -5.66 -33.19 -18.69
N PRO A 187 -4.69 -34.11 -18.87
CA PRO A 187 -4.92 -35.53 -18.67
C PRO A 187 -5.13 -35.86 -17.19
N ASN A 188 -6.10 -36.73 -16.90
CA ASN A 188 -6.40 -37.22 -15.56
C ASN A 188 -6.61 -36.09 -14.53
N LEU A 189 -7.36 -35.06 -14.92
CA LEU A 189 -7.86 -34.00 -14.06
C LEU A 189 -9.25 -33.59 -14.56
N SER A 190 -10.21 -33.44 -13.64
CA SER A 190 -11.49 -32.77 -13.90
C SER A 190 -11.41 -31.41 -13.24
N LEU A 191 -11.07 -30.39 -14.04
CA LEU A 191 -10.82 -29.03 -13.55
C LEU A 191 -12.05 -28.46 -12.85
N ARG A 192 -11.82 -27.81 -11.71
CA ARG A 192 -12.77 -26.89 -11.08
C ARG A 192 -12.31 -25.46 -11.26
N SER A 193 -11.29 -25.08 -10.51
CA SER A 193 -10.75 -23.74 -10.46
C SER A 193 -9.24 -23.71 -10.75
N MET A 194 -8.74 -22.52 -11.09
CA MET A 194 -7.38 -22.22 -11.53
C MET A 194 -6.87 -20.92 -10.91
N ALA A 195 -5.61 -20.89 -10.52
CA ALA A 195 -4.88 -19.66 -10.20
C ALA A 195 -3.59 -19.58 -11.00
N ILE A 196 -3.08 -18.37 -11.22
CA ILE A 196 -1.80 -18.12 -11.90
C ILE A 196 -0.93 -17.17 -11.06
N ASP A 197 0.38 -17.38 -11.05
CA ASP A 197 1.32 -16.52 -10.32
C ASP A 197 2.11 -15.55 -11.22
N GLU A 198 2.96 -14.72 -10.61
CA GLU A 198 3.74 -13.68 -11.29
C GLU A 198 4.69 -14.20 -12.38
N LYS A 199 5.04 -15.49 -12.33
CA LYS A 199 5.89 -16.16 -13.31
C LYS A 199 5.08 -16.79 -14.45
N GLY A 200 3.76 -16.70 -14.38
CA GLY A 200 2.83 -17.40 -15.25
C GLY A 200 2.72 -18.89 -14.96
N ASP A 201 3.17 -19.37 -13.79
CA ASP A 201 2.97 -20.76 -13.40
C ASP A 201 1.53 -20.95 -12.89
N ILE A 202 0.93 -22.08 -13.27
CA ILE A 202 -0.51 -22.31 -13.26
C ILE A 202 -0.83 -23.40 -12.25
N TYR A 203 -1.73 -23.10 -11.33
CA TYR A 203 -2.16 -23.99 -10.24
C TYR A 203 -3.62 -24.38 -10.47
N LEU A 204 -3.92 -25.67 -10.48
CA LEU A 204 -5.25 -26.22 -10.81
C LEU A 204 -5.76 -27.12 -9.69
N THR A 205 -7.06 -27.09 -9.41
CA THR A 205 -7.70 -28.02 -8.47
C THR A 205 -8.93 -28.72 -9.08
N GLY A 206 -9.37 -29.82 -8.47
CA GLY A 206 -10.62 -30.50 -8.82
C GLY A 206 -10.69 -31.95 -8.35
N PRO A 207 -11.87 -32.61 -8.40
CA PRO A 207 -12.12 -33.91 -7.78
C PRO A 207 -11.00 -34.95 -7.91
N GLY A 208 -10.46 -35.37 -6.76
CA GLY A 208 -9.33 -36.31 -6.64
C GLY A 208 -7.94 -35.69 -6.68
N THR A 209 -7.80 -34.40 -7.02
CA THR A 209 -6.54 -33.66 -7.11
C THR A 209 -6.58 -32.46 -6.16
N LEU A 210 -5.75 -32.46 -5.12
CA LEU A 210 -5.68 -31.34 -4.17
C LEU A 210 -5.19 -30.08 -4.89
N ALA A 211 -4.06 -30.20 -5.58
CA ALA A 211 -3.56 -29.20 -6.52
C ALA A 211 -2.58 -29.84 -7.51
N ARG A 212 -2.49 -29.26 -8.71
CA ARG A 212 -1.47 -29.59 -9.71
C ARG A 212 -0.87 -28.32 -10.29
N ARG A 213 0.46 -28.25 -10.40
CA ARG A 213 1.20 -27.12 -10.97
C ARG A 213 1.69 -27.42 -12.38
N TYR A 214 1.46 -26.50 -13.30
CA TYR A 214 2.05 -26.45 -14.63
C TYR A 214 2.88 -25.17 -14.79
N SER A 215 3.85 -25.17 -15.70
CA SER A 215 4.54 -23.94 -16.09
C SER A 215 3.71 -23.07 -17.04
N ALA A 216 4.14 -21.82 -17.25
CA ALA A 216 3.64 -20.93 -18.31
C ALA A 216 3.69 -21.54 -19.74
N SER A 217 4.45 -22.63 -19.93
CA SER A 217 4.52 -23.43 -21.17
C SER A 217 3.74 -24.76 -21.11
N PHE A 218 2.78 -24.86 -20.20
CA PHE A 218 1.91 -26.01 -19.96
C PHE A 218 2.69 -27.33 -19.69
N GLN A 219 3.89 -27.26 -19.11
CA GLN A 219 4.65 -28.44 -18.68
C GLN A 219 4.31 -28.77 -17.23
N PRO A 220 3.92 -30.01 -16.88
CA PRO A 220 3.60 -30.37 -15.49
C PRO A 220 4.85 -30.30 -14.62
N ILE A 221 4.73 -29.72 -13.42
CA ILE A 221 5.81 -29.55 -12.44
C ILE A 221 5.61 -30.50 -11.27
N TRP A 222 4.44 -30.44 -10.61
CA TRP A 222 4.06 -31.34 -9.52
C TRP A 222 2.55 -31.61 -9.51
N ASP A 223 2.14 -32.72 -8.91
CA ASP A 223 0.76 -33.21 -8.83
C ASP A 223 0.49 -33.79 -7.44
N ILE A 224 -0.46 -33.22 -6.69
CA ILE A 224 -0.76 -33.59 -5.31
C ILE A 224 -2.20 -34.17 -5.26
N PRO A 225 -2.38 -35.48 -4.97
CA PRO A 225 -3.71 -36.08 -4.90
C PRO A 225 -4.49 -35.59 -3.68
N ALA A 226 -5.82 -35.58 -3.78
CA ALA A 226 -6.70 -35.25 -2.66
C ALA A 226 -6.64 -36.32 -1.55
N PRO A 227 -6.72 -35.92 -0.26
CA PRO A 227 -6.95 -36.83 0.85
C PRO A 227 -8.21 -37.71 0.69
N LEU A 228 -8.23 -38.89 1.32
CA LEU A 228 -9.34 -39.83 1.20
C LEU A 228 -10.64 -39.37 1.91
N ASP A 229 -10.56 -38.38 2.80
CA ASP A 229 -11.72 -37.72 3.44
C ASP A 229 -12.32 -36.59 2.58
N THR A 230 -11.62 -36.15 1.53
CA THR A 230 -12.05 -35.04 0.68
C THR A 230 -13.19 -35.46 -0.25
N VAL A 231 -14.34 -34.80 -0.09
CA VAL A 231 -15.52 -34.93 -0.97
C VAL A 231 -15.25 -34.21 -2.29
N SER A 232 -14.70 -32.99 -2.21
CA SER A 232 -14.31 -32.19 -3.38
C SER A 232 -13.32 -31.08 -3.02
N THR A 233 -12.71 -30.51 -4.05
CA THR A 233 -11.91 -29.29 -4.00
C THR A 233 -12.48 -28.35 -5.04
N GLU A 234 -12.92 -27.17 -4.64
CA GLU A 234 -13.75 -26.30 -5.48
C GLU A 234 -12.96 -25.06 -5.94
N HIS A 235 -12.34 -24.31 -5.01
CA HIS A 235 -11.60 -23.06 -5.30
C HIS A 235 -10.10 -23.21 -5.05
N ILE A 236 -9.26 -22.56 -5.85
CA ILE A 236 -7.81 -22.45 -5.65
C ILE A 236 -7.35 -21.02 -5.89
N ALA A 237 -6.52 -20.49 -4.98
CA ALA A 237 -5.95 -19.15 -5.06
C ALA A 237 -4.44 -19.19 -4.80
N THR A 238 -3.70 -18.21 -5.29
CA THR A 238 -2.24 -18.12 -5.14
C THR A 238 -1.86 -16.67 -4.86
N GLY A 239 -0.76 -16.46 -4.12
CA GLY A 239 -0.31 -15.10 -3.83
C GLY A 239 0.27 -14.39 -5.05
N PHE A 240 0.14 -13.07 -5.11
CA PHE A 240 0.49 -12.24 -6.27
C PHE A 240 1.99 -12.23 -6.63
N ASP A 241 2.89 -12.56 -5.69
CA ASP A 241 4.33 -12.45 -5.91
C ASP A 241 5.18 -13.54 -5.23
N SER A 242 6.50 -13.37 -5.26
CA SER A 242 7.48 -14.28 -4.66
C SER A 242 7.61 -14.17 -3.13
N ARG A 243 7.18 -13.04 -2.53
CA ARG A 243 7.06 -12.85 -1.07
C ARG A 243 5.88 -13.66 -0.52
N GLN A 244 4.94 -14.05 -1.38
CA GLN A 244 3.78 -14.90 -1.09
C GLN A 244 3.95 -16.33 -1.67
N PRO A 245 4.81 -17.19 -1.09
CA PRO A 245 5.12 -18.53 -1.62
C PRO A 245 4.01 -19.57 -1.44
N GLY A 246 2.79 -19.16 -1.08
CA GLY A 246 1.66 -20.04 -0.78
C GLY A 246 0.71 -20.23 -1.96
N VAL A 247 0.24 -21.46 -2.11
CA VAL A 247 -0.94 -21.83 -2.93
C VAL A 247 -2.00 -22.36 -1.96
N TYR A 248 -3.23 -21.88 -2.09
CA TYR A 248 -4.31 -22.14 -1.15
C TYR A 248 -5.47 -22.83 -1.86
N ILE A 249 -6.06 -23.84 -1.22
CA ILE A 249 -7.17 -24.62 -1.79
C ILE A 249 -8.30 -24.73 -0.78
N GLN A 250 -9.53 -24.48 -1.20
CA GLN A 250 -10.76 -24.67 -0.43
C GLN A 250 -11.52 -25.89 -0.95
N GLY A 251 -12.03 -26.72 -0.05
CA GLY A 251 -12.78 -27.92 -0.40
C GLY A 251 -13.62 -28.49 0.73
N GLU A 252 -14.44 -29.49 0.40
CA GLU A 252 -15.35 -30.15 1.34
C GLU A 252 -14.80 -31.52 1.77
N PHE A 253 -15.12 -31.96 2.98
CA PHE A 253 -14.72 -33.26 3.53
C PHE A 253 -15.82 -33.88 4.40
N GLU A 254 -15.79 -35.21 4.56
CA GLU A 254 -16.75 -35.93 5.42
C GLU A 254 -16.45 -35.70 6.92
N ALA A 255 -17.29 -34.90 7.58
CA ALA A 255 -17.15 -34.52 8.99
C ALA A 255 -17.72 -35.60 9.95
N GLY A 256 -17.27 -36.84 9.76
CA GLY A 256 -17.56 -37.97 10.65
C GLY A 256 -18.73 -38.88 10.23
N PRO A 257 -19.01 -39.93 11.03
CA PRO A 257 -19.79 -41.11 10.59
C PRO A 257 -21.28 -40.88 10.36
N ASN A 258 -21.79 -39.67 10.57
CA ASN A 258 -23.19 -39.30 10.35
C ASN A 258 -23.45 -38.71 8.95
N GLY A 259 -22.41 -38.42 8.17
CA GLY A 259 -22.53 -37.81 6.83
C GLY A 259 -22.56 -36.28 6.82
N ASN A 260 -22.27 -35.63 7.96
CA ASN A 260 -22.07 -34.18 8.05
C ASN A 260 -20.96 -33.73 7.07
N ARG A 261 -21.04 -32.50 6.55
CA ARG A 261 -19.98 -31.91 5.72
C ARG A 261 -19.29 -30.78 6.45
N GLY A 262 -17.95 -30.80 6.41
CA GLY A 262 -17.10 -29.68 6.81
C GLY A 262 -16.35 -29.12 5.61
N VAL A 263 -15.88 -27.87 5.72
CA VAL A 263 -14.97 -27.24 4.76
C VAL A 263 -13.54 -27.26 5.29
N PHE A 264 -12.56 -27.26 4.40
CA PHE A 264 -11.16 -27.00 4.77
C PHE A 264 -10.55 -25.94 3.87
N VAL A 265 -9.57 -25.22 4.41
CA VAL A 265 -8.57 -24.46 3.64
C VAL A 265 -7.21 -25.08 3.91
N VAL A 266 -6.41 -25.31 2.88
CA VAL A 266 -5.06 -25.87 2.99
C VAL A 266 -4.06 -24.96 2.29
N ARG A 267 -2.86 -24.79 2.86
CA ARG A 267 -1.73 -24.16 2.18
C ARG A 267 -0.71 -25.22 1.73
N LEU A 268 -0.33 -25.13 0.46
CA LEU A 268 0.86 -25.75 -0.13
C LEU A 268 1.91 -24.66 -0.43
N ASP A 269 3.18 -25.02 -0.61
CA ASP A 269 4.17 -24.10 -1.18
C ASP A 269 4.16 -24.14 -2.73
N LYS A 270 4.24 -22.97 -3.37
CA LYS A 270 4.36 -22.81 -4.85
C LYS A 270 5.44 -23.73 -5.42
N LEU A 271 6.61 -23.82 -4.76
CA LEU A 271 7.80 -24.50 -5.26
C LEU A 271 7.60 -26.00 -5.49
N ASP A 272 7.27 -26.76 -4.43
CA ASP A 272 7.33 -28.23 -4.37
C ASP A 272 5.98 -28.89 -4.04
N GLY A 273 4.91 -28.11 -3.84
CA GLY A 273 3.58 -28.62 -3.48
C GLY A 273 3.47 -29.11 -2.04
N ARG A 274 4.48 -28.85 -1.18
CA ARG A 274 4.48 -29.32 0.20
C ARG A 274 3.41 -28.63 1.03
N GLN A 275 2.52 -29.41 1.63
CA GLN A 275 1.55 -28.91 2.60
C GLN A 275 2.24 -28.32 3.84
N ARG A 276 1.82 -27.11 4.23
CA ARG A 276 2.28 -26.40 5.44
C ARG A 276 1.29 -26.48 6.59
N TRP A 277 0.02 -26.23 6.32
CA TRP A 277 -1.07 -26.33 7.29
C TRP A 277 -2.41 -26.66 6.59
N ARG A 278 -3.38 -27.19 7.34
CA ARG A 278 -4.78 -27.37 6.93
C ARG A 278 -5.68 -26.88 8.06
N THR A 279 -6.47 -25.86 7.78
CA THR A 279 -7.49 -25.33 8.69
C THR A 279 -8.83 -25.99 8.37
N VAL A 280 -9.47 -26.57 9.39
CA VAL A 280 -10.81 -27.15 9.29
C VAL A 280 -11.84 -26.12 9.71
N ILE A 281 -12.94 -26.05 8.96
CA ILE A 281 -14.07 -25.15 9.17
C ILE A 281 -15.33 -26.01 9.30
N ASN A 282 -15.90 -26.09 10.50
CA ASN A 282 -17.08 -26.92 10.75
C ASN A 282 -17.91 -26.50 11.98
N SER A 283 -19.17 -26.95 12.02
CA SER A 283 -20.12 -26.72 13.11
C SER A 283 -20.72 -28.04 13.66
N ALA A 284 -21.48 -27.94 14.75
CA ALA A 284 -22.09 -29.10 15.41
C ALA A 284 -23.37 -29.58 14.70
N ASN A 285 -23.22 -30.57 13.81
CA ASN A 285 -24.27 -31.12 12.93
C ASN A 285 -24.70 -30.20 11.78
N GLY A 286 -23.81 -29.32 11.32
CA GLY A 286 -24.00 -28.57 10.09
C GLY A 286 -23.66 -29.35 8.81
N GLU A 287 -24.03 -28.73 7.71
CA GLU A 287 -23.59 -29.02 6.35
C GLU A 287 -22.89 -27.76 5.83
N GLU A 288 -21.61 -27.59 6.18
CA GLU A 288 -20.79 -26.51 5.64
C GLU A 288 -20.56 -26.70 4.12
N ARG A 289 -20.49 -25.59 3.38
CA ARG A 289 -20.22 -25.55 1.93
C ARG A 289 -19.11 -24.57 1.59
N ALA A 290 -18.27 -24.95 0.63
CA ALA A 290 -17.31 -24.05 -0.01
C ALA A 290 -18.06 -23.00 -0.86
N GLY A 291 -17.50 -21.81 -1.02
CA GLY A 291 -18.19 -20.70 -1.70
C GLY A 291 -17.32 -19.48 -1.99
N GLY A 292 -16.01 -19.69 -2.19
CA GLY A 292 -15.06 -18.64 -2.56
C GLY A 292 -13.74 -18.71 -1.78
N LEU A 293 -12.62 -18.53 -2.47
CA LEU A 293 -11.29 -18.41 -1.89
C LEU A 293 -10.46 -17.40 -2.68
N GLY A 294 -9.93 -16.38 -1.99
CA GLY A 294 -9.05 -15.37 -2.56
C GLY A 294 -7.85 -15.07 -1.66
N VAL A 295 -6.87 -14.36 -2.22
CA VAL A 295 -5.67 -13.90 -1.52
C VAL A 295 -5.57 -12.40 -1.75
N GLY A 296 -5.69 -11.60 -0.68
CA GLY A 296 -5.51 -10.15 -0.75
C GLY A 296 -4.04 -9.74 -0.93
N PRO A 297 -3.76 -8.45 -1.21
CA PRO A 297 -2.43 -8.02 -1.63
C PRO A 297 -1.29 -8.28 -0.61
N LEU A 298 -1.55 -8.36 0.71
CA LEU A 298 -0.56 -8.78 1.74
C LEU A 298 -0.26 -10.30 1.73
N GLY A 299 -0.99 -11.09 0.95
CA GLY A 299 -1.10 -12.53 1.14
C GLY A 299 -2.14 -12.93 2.20
N GLY A 300 -2.97 -12.01 2.67
CA GLY A 300 -4.06 -12.29 3.61
C GLY A 300 -5.17 -13.09 2.94
N ILE A 301 -5.54 -14.24 3.49
CA ILE A 301 -6.48 -15.16 2.83
C ILE A 301 -7.91 -14.73 3.16
N ARG A 302 -8.77 -14.76 2.14
CA ARG A 302 -10.22 -14.58 2.24
C ARG A 302 -10.89 -15.89 1.86
N ALA A 303 -11.75 -16.43 2.73
CA ALA A 303 -12.47 -17.67 2.45
C ALA A 303 -13.95 -17.49 2.81
N ALA A 304 -14.85 -17.63 1.84
CA ALA A 304 -16.29 -17.61 2.06
C ALA A 304 -16.82 -19.04 2.28
N VAL A 305 -17.72 -19.20 3.25
CA VAL A 305 -18.30 -20.49 3.65
C VAL A 305 -19.77 -20.31 4.02
N SER A 306 -20.64 -21.16 3.48
CA SER A 306 -22.04 -21.24 3.91
C SER A 306 -22.23 -22.30 4.99
N SER A 307 -22.93 -21.99 6.08
CA SER A 307 -23.33 -22.98 7.11
C SER A 307 -24.79 -22.84 7.52
N ASN A 308 -25.41 -23.96 7.88
CA ASN A 308 -26.73 -24.07 8.49
C ASN A 308 -26.67 -24.52 9.98
N GLY A 309 -25.47 -24.67 10.54
CA GLY A 309 -25.25 -25.07 11.93
C GLY A 309 -24.89 -23.89 12.84
N LEU A 310 -25.25 -24.00 14.12
CA LEU A 310 -24.89 -23.00 15.14
C LEU A 310 -23.49 -23.29 15.69
N GLY A 311 -22.74 -22.23 16.03
CA GLY A 311 -21.39 -22.33 16.58
C GLY A 311 -20.36 -22.84 15.56
N LEU A 312 -20.36 -22.25 14.36
CA LEU A 312 -19.34 -22.49 13.35
C LEU A 312 -17.93 -22.17 13.91
N THR A 313 -16.98 -23.06 13.66
CA THR A 313 -15.58 -22.91 14.12
C THR A 313 -14.59 -23.02 12.97
N VAL A 314 -13.43 -22.38 13.15
CA VAL A 314 -12.31 -22.34 12.21
C VAL A 314 -11.04 -22.69 12.98
N GLY A 315 -10.41 -23.81 12.65
CA GLY A 315 -9.31 -24.36 13.43
C GLY A 315 -9.67 -24.69 14.89
N GLY A 316 -10.96 -24.84 15.19
CA GLY A 316 -11.49 -24.99 16.55
C GLY A 316 -11.72 -23.69 17.32
N LYS A 317 -11.40 -22.52 16.76
CA LYS A 317 -11.84 -21.20 17.27
C LYS A 317 -13.24 -20.93 16.75
N GLU A 318 -14.20 -20.68 17.64
CA GLU A 318 -15.55 -20.26 17.26
C GLU A 318 -15.54 -18.83 16.67
N LEU A 319 -16.43 -18.53 15.73
CA LEU A 319 -16.58 -17.19 15.14
C LEU A 319 -16.94 -16.13 16.20
N GLN A 320 -16.58 -14.87 15.93
CA GLN A 320 -17.04 -13.71 16.70
C GLN A 320 -18.43 -13.27 16.25
N ASP A 321 -18.66 -13.21 14.94
CA ASP A 321 -19.90 -12.75 14.31
C ASP A 321 -20.87 -13.92 14.11
N LYS A 322 -21.76 -14.12 15.08
CA LYS A 322 -22.59 -15.32 15.22
C LYS A 322 -24.07 -15.03 14.91
N PRO A 323 -24.69 -15.73 13.94
CA PRO A 323 -26.12 -15.62 13.72
C PRO A 323 -26.92 -16.20 14.90
N SER A 324 -28.02 -15.53 15.26
CA SER A 324 -28.97 -15.96 16.30
C SER A 324 -30.13 -16.81 15.76
N THR A 325 -30.35 -16.78 14.46
CA THR A 325 -31.45 -17.44 13.73
C THR A 325 -31.04 -18.82 13.22
N VAL A 326 -31.97 -19.78 13.16
CA VAL A 326 -31.71 -21.13 12.63
C VAL A 326 -32.02 -21.16 11.13
N SER A 327 -31.03 -20.76 10.34
CA SER A 327 -31.07 -20.56 8.88
C SER A 327 -29.70 -20.85 8.25
N ARG A 328 -29.63 -20.97 6.92
CA ARG A 328 -28.34 -21.05 6.23
C ARG A 328 -27.81 -19.64 5.98
N HIS A 329 -26.60 -19.37 6.47
CA HIS A 329 -25.91 -18.09 6.39
C HIS A 329 -24.60 -18.25 5.63
N ALA A 330 -24.17 -17.19 4.94
CA ALA A 330 -22.83 -17.08 4.41
C ALA A 330 -21.92 -16.27 5.35
N HIS A 331 -20.68 -16.73 5.52
CA HIS A 331 -19.65 -16.12 6.35
C HIS A 331 -18.41 -15.84 5.52
N LEU A 332 -17.72 -14.73 5.80
CA LEU A 332 -16.39 -14.44 5.27
C LEU A 332 -15.34 -14.56 6.38
N LEU A 333 -14.27 -15.31 6.09
CA LEU A 333 -13.22 -15.68 7.04
C LEU A 333 -11.87 -15.10 6.59
N PHE A 334 -11.17 -14.44 7.51
CA PHE A 334 -9.88 -13.80 7.29
C PHE A 334 -8.79 -14.68 7.91
N LEU A 335 -8.05 -15.44 7.10
CA LEU A 335 -7.04 -16.42 7.56
C LEU A 335 -5.61 -15.93 7.29
N GLN A 336 -4.69 -16.24 8.19
CA GLN A 336 -3.28 -15.87 8.04
C GLN A 336 -2.48 -16.90 7.20
N ALA A 337 -1.73 -16.43 6.20
CA ALA A 337 -0.88 -17.26 5.32
C ALA A 337 0.17 -18.14 6.02
N ALA A 338 0.67 -17.69 7.18
CA ALA A 338 1.74 -18.37 7.91
C ALA A 338 1.30 -19.71 8.51
N ASP A 339 0.13 -19.74 9.15
CA ASP A 339 -0.31 -20.81 10.05
C ASP A 339 -1.79 -21.24 9.85
N GLY A 340 -2.56 -20.51 9.04
CA GLY A 340 -3.97 -20.78 8.76
C GLY A 340 -4.94 -20.32 9.86
N LEU A 341 -4.48 -19.54 10.84
CA LEU A 341 -5.30 -19.09 11.96
C LEU A 341 -6.31 -18.00 11.56
N LEU A 342 -7.52 -18.08 12.13
CA LEU A 342 -8.59 -17.10 11.95
C LEU A 342 -8.26 -15.79 12.68
N ARG A 343 -8.01 -14.73 11.91
CA ARG A 343 -7.72 -13.38 12.41
C ARG A 343 -9.00 -12.58 12.67
N ASN A 344 -9.89 -12.51 11.68
CA ASN A 344 -11.21 -11.88 11.76
C ASN A 344 -12.25 -12.74 11.02
N ASP A 345 -13.53 -12.52 11.29
CA ASP A 345 -14.67 -13.18 10.66
C ASP A 345 -15.85 -12.21 10.56
N ARG A 346 -16.69 -12.36 9.52
CA ARG A 346 -17.94 -11.61 9.33
C ARG A 346 -19.08 -12.50 8.88
N LEU A 347 -20.28 -12.16 9.31
CA LEU A 347 -21.55 -12.65 8.77
C LEU A 347 -21.96 -11.75 7.59
N LEU A 348 -22.24 -12.34 6.42
CA LEU A 348 -22.59 -11.58 5.21
C LEU A 348 -24.05 -11.11 5.16
N GLY A 349 -24.84 -11.50 6.16
CA GLY A 349 -26.18 -11.02 6.45
C GLY A 349 -26.84 -11.90 7.51
N ALA A 350 -27.54 -11.32 8.48
CA ALA A 350 -28.25 -12.07 9.52
C ALA A 350 -29.66 -12.45 9.05
N ALA A 351 -30.02 -13.75 9.09
CA ALA A 351 -31.35 -14.17 8.64
C ALA A 351 -32.46 -13.64 9.56
N THR A 352 -33.45 -12.95 8.99
CA THR A 352 -34.58 -12.38 9.76
C THR A 352 -35.64 -13.41 10.16
N ALA A 353 -35.62 -14.60 9.57
CA ALA A 353 -36.50 -15.71 9.90
C ALA A 353 -35.80 -17.07 9.75
N ASN A 354 -36.28 -18.08 10.49
CA ASN A 354 -35.79 -19.45 10.42
C ASN A 354 -36.13 -20.09 9.06
N GLY A 355 -35.15 -20.77 8.46
CA GLY A 355 -35.30 -21.42 7.15
C GLY A 355 -35.01 -20.52 5.95
N ASN A 356 -34.62 -19.26 6.16
CA ASN A 356 -34.03 -18.44 5.10
C ASN A 356 -32.69 -19.06 4.66
N VAL A 357 -32.28 -18.81 3.41
CA VAL A 357 -31.08 -19.39 2.81
C VAL A 357 -30.26 -18.31 2.14
N MET A 358 -28.98 -18.24 2.50
CA MET A 358 -27.95 -17.52 1.75
C MET A 358 -26.79 -18.48 1.49
N GLU A 359 -26.37 -18.56 0.24
CA GLU A 359 -25.24 -19.38 -0.21
C GLU A 359 -24.19 -18.47 -0.84
N ALA A 360 -22.98 -18.43 -0.28
CA ALA A 360 -21.82 -17.93 -1.02
C ALA A 360 -21.49 -18.90 -2.15
N ARG A 361 -21.16 -18.37 -3.32
CA ARG A 361 -20.84 -19.14 -4.52
C ARG A 361 -19.39 -18.99 -4.92
N ASP A 362 -18.88 -17.77 -4.89
CA ASP A 362 -17.48 -17.45 -5.14
C ASP A 362 -17.11 -16.11 -4.51
N LEU A 363 -15.83 -15.76 -4.51
CA LEU A 363 -15.38 -14.41 -4.13
C LEU A 363 -14.18 -13.96 -4.96
N ASP A 364 -14.02 -12.64 -5.06
CA ASP A 364 -12.82 -11.98 -5.57
C ASP A 364 -12.31 -10.92 -4.57
N VAL A 365 -11.05 -10.51 -4.72
CA VAL A 365 -10.37 -9.57 -3.84
C VAL A 365 -9.60 -8.52 -4.66
N ASP A 366 -10.00 -7.25 -4.55
CA ASP A 366 -9.39 -6.15 -5.29
C ASP A 366 -7.97 -5.80 -4.80
N PHE A 367 -7.31 -4.88 -5.52
CA PHE A 367 -5.99 -4.37 -5.14
C PHE A 367 -5.94 -3.64 -3.78
N ALA A 368 -7.08 -3.28 -3.18
CA ALA A 368 -7.18 -2.70 -1.84
C ALA A 368 -7.34 -3.77 -0.73
N GLY A 369 -7.60 -5.03 -1.09
CA GLY A 369 -7.91 -6.12 -0.18
C GLY A 369 -9.38 -6.24 0.22
N ASN A 370 -10.27 -5.45 -0.41
CA ASN A 370 -11.72 -5.55 -0.25
C ASN A 370 -12.21 -6.84 -0.91
N THR A 371 -13.15 -7.52 -0.26
CA THR A 371 -13.64 -8.83 -0.67
C THR A 371 -15.07 -8.73 -1.19
N TYR A 372 -15.27 -9.15 -2.43
CA TYR A 372 -16.54 -9.14 -3.14
C TYR A 372 -17.04 -10.58 -3.21
N VAL A 373 -18.14 -10.89 -2.52
CA VAL A 373 -18.68 -12.26 -2.44
C VAL A 373 -19.94 -12.36 -3.27
N ALA A 374 -19.93 -13.23 -4.28
CA ALA A 374 -21.11 -13.59 -5.05
C ALA A 374 -21.98 -14.52 -4.20
N VAL A 375 -23.25 -14.13 -3.98
CA VAL A 375 -24.22 -14.93 -3.22
C VAL A 375 -25.49 -15.20 -4.03
N SER A 376 -26.20 -16.27 -3.67
CA SER A 376 -27.62 -16.46 -4.03
C SER A 376 -28.44 -16.62 -2.76
N PHE A 377 -29.62 -16.00 -2.67
CA PHE A 377 -30.38 -15.98 -1.42
C PHE A 377 -31.91 -16.06 -1.58
N THR A 378 -32.59 -16.44 -0.51
CA THR A 378 -34.05 -16.56 -0.44
C THR A 378 -34.53 -16.27 0.98
N GLY A 379 -35.53 -15.39 1.10
CA GLY A 379 -35.98 -14.83 2.38
C GLY A 379 -35.23 -13.55 2.74
N GLY A 380 -35.43 -13.08 3.98
CA GLY A 380 -34.90 -11.81 4.47
C GLY A 380 -33.55 -11.93 5.18
N PHE A 381 -32.62 -11.01 4.88
CA PHE A 381 -31.31 -10.90 5.52
C PHE A 381 -30.99 -9.45 5.88
N GLU A 382 -30.42 -9.25 7.06
CA GLU A 382 -30.12 -7.95 7.64
C GLU A 382 -28.60 -7.67 7.59
N LEU A 383 -28.22 -6.49 7.08
CA LEU A 383 -26.86 -5.98 7.06
C LEU A 383 -26.89 -4.45 7.26
N LYS A 384 -26.06 -3.91 8.16
CA LYS A 384 -26.06 -2.46 8.53
C LYS A 384 -27.47 -1.91 8.87
N ASP A 385 -28.25 -2.64 9.65
CA ASP A 385 -29.65 -2.31 10.01
C ASP A 385 -30.63 -2.23 8.81
N VAL A 386 -30.21 -2.60 7.60
CA VAL A 386 -31.03 -2.69 6.37
C VAL A 386 -31.42 -4.14 6.11
N ILE A 387 -32.69 -4.40 5.79
CA ILE A 387 -33.23 -5.75 5.55
C ILE A 387 -33.54 -5.95 4.06
N GLN A 388 -32.69 -6.71 3.37
CA GLN A 388 -32.86 -7.16 1.99
C GLN A 388 -33.72 -8.44 1.96
N ASN A 389 -34.56 -8.64 0.93
CA ASN A 389 -35.54 -9.73 0.87
C ASN A 389 -35.63 -10.34 -0.54
N GLY A 390 -35.12 -11.57 -0.73
CA GLY A 390 -35.02 -12.21 -2.04
C GLY A 390 -36.00 -13.38 -2.31
N GLN A 391 -36.23 -13.68 -3.58
CA GLN A 391 -37.11 -14.73 -4.12
C GLN A 391 -36.36 -15.74 -5.03
N GLU A 392 -35.21 -16.23 -4.56
CA GLU A 392 -34.17 -16.95 -5.36
C GLU A 392 -33.27 -15.98 -6.15
N ASP A 393 -32.84 -14.91 -5.48
CA ASP A 393 -32.21 -13.72 -6.09
C ASP A 393 -30.67 -13.76 -5.95
N ALA A 394 -29.97 -13.03 -6.81
CA ALA A 394 -28.50 -12.93 -6.83
C ALA A 394 -28.02 -11.67 -6.08
N ALA A 395 -26.83 -11.67 -5.48
CA ALA A 395 -26.24 -10.43 -4.96
C ALA A 395 -24.72 -10.45 -4.92
N VAL A 396 -24.12 -9.25 -4.81
CA VAL A 396 -22.74 -9.06 -4.36
C VAL A 396 -22.77 -8.47 -2.95
N VAL A 397 -22.17 -9.16 -1.99
CA VAL A 397 -21.89 -8.61 -0.65
C VAL A 397 -20.42 -8.20 -0.61
N VAL A 398 -20.12 -6.96 -0.25
CA VAL A 398 -18.73 -6.46 -0.17
C VAL A 398 -18.36 -6.14 1.26
N VAL A 399 -17.17 -6.57 1.66
CA VAL A 399 -16.56 -6.36 2.98
C VAL A 399 -15.15 -5.83 2.76
N ASP A 400 -14.71 -4.85 3.53
CA ASP A 400 -13.38 -4.26 3.36
C ASP A 400 -12.23 -5.20 3.81
N ALA A 401 -10.99 -4.76 3.58
CA ALA A 401 -9.79 -5.47 4.02
C ALA A 401 -9.67 -5.69 5.54
N LEU A 402 -10.36 -4.88 6.35
CA LEU A 402 -10.37 -4.95 7.82
C LEU A 402 -11.51 -5.83 8.37
N GLY A 403 -12.50 -6.18 7.54
CA GLY A 403 -13.72 -6.89 7.94
C GLY A 403 -14.89 -5.98 8.33
N VAL A 404 -14.95 -4.74 7.83
CA VAL A 404 -16.14 -3.88 7.92
C VAL A 404 -17.02 -4.19 6.70
N PRO A 405 -18.30 -4.60 6.88
CA PRO A 405 -19.22 -4.72 5.76
C PRO A 405 -19.41 -3.35 5.08
N MET A 406 -19.38 -3.31 3.76
CA MET A 406 -19.54 -2.09 2.97
C MET A 406 -20.94 -1.99 2.36
N ARG A 407 -21.36 -3.00 1.57
CA ARG A 407 -22.63 -2.96 0.82
C ARG A 407 -23.20 -4.35 0.52
N PHE A 408 -24.48 -4.40 0.21
CA PHE A 408 -25.23 -5.57 -0.25
C PHE A 408 -26.04 -5.15 -1.49
N VAL A 409 -25.62 -5.58 -2.68
CA VAL A 409 -26.16 -5.10 -3.96
C VAL A 409 -26.81 -6.27 -4.70
N ASP A 410 -28.13 -6.34 -4.66
CA ASP A 410 -28.95 -7.49 -5.05
C ASP A 410 -29.73 -7.31 -6.36
N SER A 411 -30.06 -8.43 -7.00
CA SER A 411 -31.20 -8.50 -7.91
C SER A 411 -32.49 -8.53 -7.10
N ASN A 412 -33.59 -8.10 -7.71
CA ASN A 412 -34.90 -8.07 -7.10
C ASN A 412 -35.92 -8.60 -8.11
N GLY A 413 -36.63 -9.66 -7.75
CA GLY A 413 -37.67 -10.18 -8.62
C GLY A 413 -38.38 -11.42 -8.09
N SER A 414 -38.29 -12.48 -8.88
CA SER A 414 -39.00 -13.76 -8.70
C SER A 414 -38.68 -14.77 -9.81
N SER A 415 -37.65 -14.50 -10.61
CA SER A 415 -37.00 -15.52 -11.44
C SER A 415 -35.79 -16.03 -10.67
N ARG A 416 -35.47 -17.32 -10.79
CA ARG A 416 -34.28 -17.89 -10.15
C ARG A 416 -33.04 -17.26 -10.77
N ALA A 417 -32.40 -16.34 -10.07
CA ALA A 417 -31.19 -15.65 -10.45
C ALA A 417 -30.02 -16.16 -9.59
N GLU A 418 -29.14 -16.94 -10.19
CA GLU A 418 -27.95 -17.43 -9.49
C GLU A 418 -26.78 -16.48 -9.80
N GLY A 419 -26.31 -15.75 -8.79
CA GLY A 419 -25.00 -15.07 -8.80
C GLY A 419 -23.92 -16.10 -8.56
N LEU A 420 -23.26 -16.57 -9.62
CA LEU A 420 -22.40 -17.75 -9.56
C LEU A 420 -20.93 -17.44 -9.31
N THR A 421 -20.43 -16.30 -9.81
CA THR A 421 -19.07 -15.81 -9.56
C THR A 421 -18.98 -14.31 -9.91
N VAL A 422 -17.97 -13.63 -9.38
CA VAL A 422 -17.77 -12.18 -9.46
C VAL A 422 -16.29 -11.88 -9.73
N ALA A 423 -16.02 -10.83 -10.52
CA ALA A 423 -14.69 -10.22 -10.64
C ALA A 423 -14.76 -8.76 -10.18
N ALA A 424 -13.70 -8.28 -9.52
CA ALA A 424 -13.59 -6.94 -8.98
C ALA A 424 -12.16 -6.42 -9.18
N ALA A 425 -11.93 -5.77 -10.33
CA ALA A 425 -10.62 -5.23 -10.67
C ALA A 425 -10.19 -4.10 -9.71
N ASP A 426 -11.15 -3.24 -9.35
CA ASP A 426 -11.00 -2.10 -8.45
C ASP A 426 -12.40 -1.68 -7.92
N ARG A 427 -12.51 -0.50 -7.30
CA ARG A 427 -13.77 0.10 -6.83
C ARG A 427 -14.70 0.55 -7.99
N GLU A 428 -14.15 0.84 -9.16
CA GLU A 428 -14.87 1.45 -10.28
C GLU A 428 -15.43 0.41 -11.26
N LEU A 429 -14.89 -0.82 -11.26
CA LEU A 429 -15.34 -1.95 -12.07
C LEU A 429 -15.49 -3.26 -11.27
N GLN A 430 -16.75 -3.72 -11.12
CA GLN A 430 -17.03 -5.11 -10.75
C GLN A 430 -18.09 -5.74 -11.66
N VAL A 431 -18.03 -7.06 -11.83
CA VAL A 431 -18.91 -7.81 -12.72
C VAL A 431 -19.39 -9.08 -12.04
N LEU A 432 -20.70 -9.15 -11.74
CA LEU A 432 -21.38 -10.37 -11.31
C LEU A 432 -21.89 -11.14 -12.54
N VAL A 433 -21.69 -12.45 -12.59
CA VAL A 433 -22.22 -13.31 -13.66
C VAL A 433 -22.96 -14.53 -13.14
N GLY A 434 -23.83 -15.09 -13.98
CA GLY A 434 -24.40 -16.39 -13.72
C GLY A 434 -25.51 -16.81 -14.68
N GLY A 435 -26.54 -17.44 -14.11
CA GLY A 435 -27.70 -17.99 -14.83
C GLY A 435 -29.02 -17.48 -14.26
N MET A 436 -30.01 -17.25 -15.13
CA MET A 436 -31.35 -16.79 -14.76
C MET A 436 -32.45 -17.63 -15.42
N GLN A 437 -33.50 -18.00 -14.68
CA GLN A 437 -34.68 -18.67 -15.24
C GLN A 437 -35.98 -18.33 -14.47
N GLY A 438 -37.02 -17.87 -15.16
CA GLY A 438 -38.35 -17.69 -14.58
C GLY A 438 -39.36 -16.93 -15.44
N SER A 439 -40.62 -16.93 -14.97
CA SER A 439 -41.77 -16.38 -15.69
C SER A 439 -42.07 -14.91 -15.40
N THR A 440 -41.12 -14.20 -14.81
CA THR A 440 -41.19 -12.78 -14.39
C THR A 440 -39.90 -12.06 -14.78
N PRO A 441 -39.91 -10.73 -15.01
CA PRO A 441 -38.67 -9.99 -15.19
C PRO A 441 -37.88 -9.97 -13.89
N GLU A 442 -36.56 -9.93 -14.02
CA GLU A 442 -35.62 -9.80 -12.91
C GLU A 442 -34.93 -8.44 -13.03
N PHE A 443 -34.75 -7.73 -11.93
CA PHE A 443 -34.21 -6.37 -11.93
C PHE A 443 -32.88 -6.34 -11.20
N PHE A 444 -31.86 -5.76 -11.83
CA PHE A 444 -30.58 -5.47 -11.20
C PHE A 444 -30.50 -3.95 -11.09
N GLY A 445 -30.62 -3.42 -9.87
CA GLY A 445 -30.85 -1.99 -9.66
C GLY A 445 -32.10 -1.52 -10.41
N SER A 446 -31.94 -0.54 -11.30
CA SER A 446 -33.01 -0.06 -12.19
C SER A 446 -33.13 -0.80 -13.54
N VAL A 447 -32.22 -1.74 -13.85
CA VAL A 447 -32.08 -2.36 -15.18
C VAL A 447 -32.83 -3.71 -15.25
N PRO A 448 -33.85 -3.85 -16.11
CA PRO A 448 -34.65 -5.09 -16.20
C PRO A 448 -34.08 -6.09 -17.22
N LEU A 449 -33.94 -7.35 -16.81
CA LEU A 449 -33.85 -8.49 -17.73
C LEU A 449 -35.23 -9.13 -17.94
N GLY A 450 -35.59 -9.34 -19.21
CA GLY A 450 -36.91 -9.84 -19.60
C GLY A 450 -37.13 -11.33 -19.32
N LEU A 451 -38.40 -11.72 -19.24
CA LEU A 451 -38.95 -13.08 -19.02
C LEU A 451 -38.15 -14.23 -19.68
N GLN A 452 -37.77 -15.28 -18.93
CA GLN A 452 -36.99 -16.42 -19.43
C GLN A 452 -37.55 -17.79 -19.06
N GLN A 453 -38.17 -18.49 -20.02
CA GLN A 453 -38.62 -19.88 -19.83
C GLN A 453 -37.46 -20.90 -19.77
N GLU A 454 -36.36 -20.58 -20.44
CA GLU A 454 -35.12 -21.35 -20.51
C GLU A 454 -34.01 -20.59 -19.74
N GLU A 455 -33.06 -21.28 -19.14
CA GLU A 455 -31.93 -20.63 -18.45
C GLU A 455 -31.15 -19.68 -19.39
N ARG A 456 -30.83 -18.46 -18.93
CA ARG A 456 -30.01 -17.47 -19.66
C ARG A 456 -28.78 -17.06 -18.87
N ALA A 457 -27.67 -16.93 -19.58
CA ALA A 457 -26.49 -16.25 -19.09
C ALA A 457 -26.76 -14.74 -18.98
N TYR A 458 -26.27 -14.13 -17.90
CA TYR A 458 -26.22 -12.67 -17.71
C TYR A 458 -24.85 -12.25 -17.16
N ALA A 459 -24.43 -11.05 -17.53
CA ALA A 459 -23.39 -10.29 -16.84
C ALA A 459 -23.97 -8.96 -16.36
N ALA A 460 -23.87 -8.68 -15.07
CA ALA A 460 -24.38 -7.47 -14.42
C ALA A 460 -23.19 -6.68 -13.86
N ILE A 461 -23.08 -5.42 -14.25
CA ILE A 461 -21.85 -4.61 -14.11
C ILE A 461 -22.11 -3.48 -13.14
N LEU A 462 -21.37 -3.48 -12.04
CA LEU A 462 -21.41 -2.49 -10.98
C LEU A 462 -20.33 -1.43 -11.27
N GLN A 463 -20.73 -0.17 -11.22
CA GLN A 463 -19.86 1.00 -11.38
C GLN A 463 -20.33 2.09 -10.39
N THR A 464 -19.44 3.00 -10.02
CA THR A 464 -19.74 4.10 -9.10
C THR A 464 -20.63 5.16 -9.72
N GLU A 465 -21.14 6.06 -8.88
CA GLU A 465 -21.80 7.28 -9.33
C GLU A 465 -20.80 8.41 -9.55
N VAL A 466 -20.67 8.85 -10.81
CA VAL A 466 -19.72 9.87 -11.32
C VAL A 466 -19.85 11.27 -10.70
N THR A 467 -20.75 11.45 -9.74
CA THR A 467 -20.95 12.69 -8.97
C THR A 467 -20.51 12.59 -7.50
N GLN A 468 -20.05 11.41 -7.05
CA GLN A 468 -19.42 11.27 -5.74
C GLN A 468 -18.06 11.95 -5.68
N ARG A 469 -17.69 12.37 -4.47
CA ARG A 469 -16.37 12.90 -4.11
C ARG A 469 -15.89 12.26 -2.82
N ALA A 470 -14.58 12.27 -2.63
CA ALA A 470 -13.93 11.89 -1.40
C ALA A 470 -14.05 13.04 -0.37
N TRP A 471 -14.53 12.77 0.85
CA TRP A 471 -14.68 13.79 1.89
C TRP A 471 -14.11 13.32 3.23
N ILE A 472 -13.50 14.25 3.97
CA ILE A 472 -13.16 14.12 5.39
C ILE A 472 -14.29 14.76 6.20
N LEU A 473 -14.82 14.04 7.18
CA LEU A 473 -15.90 14.47 8.09
C LEU A 473 -15.42 14.42 9.54
N THR A 474 -15.56 15.52 10.27
CA THR A 474 -15.26 15.62 11.72
C THR A 474 -16.48 16.15 12.48
N ASP A 475 -16.80 15.58 13.65
CA ASP A 475 -17.92 16.09 14.46
C ASP A 475 -17.58 17.47 15.05
N ASN A 476 -18.56 18.37 15.10
CA ASN A 476 -18.38 19.72 15.64
C ASN A 476 -18.03 19.73 17.15
N ASP A 477 -18.26 18.64 17.88
CA ASP A 477 -17.67 18.38 19.19
C ASP A 477 -16.56 17.31 19.07
N PRO A 478 -15.27 17.69 19.14
CA PRO A 478 -14.16 16.74 18.99
C PRO A 478 -14.08 15.69 20.11
N ASN A 479 -14.83 15.85 21.20
CA ASN A 479 -14.91 14.87 22.28
C ASN A 479 -16.01 13.82 22.05
N ARG A 480 -16.91 14.04 21.08
CA ARG A 480 -17.99 13.12 20.74
C ARG A 480 -17.43 11.90 20.00
N ASP A 481 -18.09 10.75 20.18
CA ASP A 481 -17.73 9.51 19.49
C ASP A 481 -18.28 9.47 18.05
N LEU A 482 -17.61 8.72 17.18
CA LEU A 482 -17.91 8.70 15.75
C LEU A 482 -19.16 7.87 15.38
N SER A 483 -19.72 7.07 16.31
CA SER A 483 -20.90 6.22 16.06
C SER A 483 -22.10 6.98 15.48
N ARG A 484 -22.28 8.25 15.85
CA ARG A 484 -23.33 9.13 15.25
C ARG A 484 -23.09 9.33 13.76
N LEU A 485 -21.90 9.81 13.38
CA LEU A 485 -21.55 10.08 11.99
C LEU A 485 -21.53 8.79 11.16
N ILE A 486 -21.05 7.67 11.73
CA ILE A 486 -21.14 6.35 11.09
C ILE A 486 -22.61 6.01 10.77
N SER A 487 -23.54 6.23 11.71
CA SER A 487 -24.96 5.96 11.46
C SER A 487 -25.58 6.93 10.44
N GLU A 488 -25.27 8.23 10.51
CA GLU A 488 -25.78 9.22 9.54
C GLU A 488 -25.24 8.99 8.11
N ILE A 489 -23.96 8.64 7.96
CA ILE A 489 -23.38 8.32 6.64
C ILE A 489 -24.00 7.04 6.07
N ASN A 490 -24.17 5.98 6.87
CA ASN A 490 -24.82 4.76 6.38
C ASN A 490 -26.30 5.00 6.01
N GLN A 491 -27.01 5.89 6.72
CA GLN A 491 -28.39 6.27 6.40
C GLN A 491 -28.51 7.07 5.09
N THR A 492 -27.46 7.77 4.65
CA THR A 492 -27.40 8.42 3.33
C THR A 492 -26.89 7.50 2.22
N GLU A 493 -26.66 6.22 2.51
CA GLU A 493 -26.02 5.21 1.64
C GLU A 493 -24.52 5.48 1.33
N GLY A 494 -23.86 6.37 2.08
CA GLY A 494 -22.46 6.75 1.85
C GLY A 494 -21.42 5.67 2.16
N GLU A 495 -20.36 5.59 1.33
CA GLU A 495 -19.27 4.62 1.47
C GLU A 495 -18.17 5.16 2.40
N ILE A 496 -18.18 4.77 3.66
CA ILE A 496 -17.09 5.04 4.62
C ILE A 496 -15.83 4.25 4.22
N TYR A 497 -14.71 4.94 4.02
CA TYR A 497 -13.41 4.34 3.67
C TYR A 497 -12.24 4.74 4.60
N ARG A 498 -12.47 5.53 5.66
CA ARG A 498 -11.50 5.69 6.75
C ARG A 498 -12.23 6.03 8.05
N VAL A 499 -11.79 5.49 9.18
CA VAL A 499 -12.25 5.90 10.51
C VAL A 499 -11.04 6.01 11.42
N ILE A 500 -10.67 7.23 11.79
CA ILE A 500 -9.56 7.52 12.69
C ILE A 500 -10.16 7.98 14.02
N ASP A 501 -10.18 7.10 15.02
CA ASP A 501 -10.59 7.41 16.40
C ASP A 501 -9.39 7.38 17.36
N ARG A 502 -8.74 8.53 17.53
CA ARG A 502 -7.57 8.71 18.42
C ARG A 502 -7.86 9.83 19.44
N PRO A 503 -8.75 9.60 20.43
CA PRO A 503 -9.17 10.67 21.36
C PRO A 503 -8.02 11.18 22.23
N ALA A 504 -7.01 10.34 22.53
CA ALA A 504 -5.81 10.74 23.26
C ALA A 504 -4.88 11.68 22.47
N GLN A 505 -5.08 11.80 21.14
CA GLN A 505 -4.32 12.67 20.23
C GLN A 505 -5.22 13.79 19.65
N ASN A 506 -6.47 13.91 20.13
CA ASN A 506 -7.51 14.81 19.60
C ASN A 506 -7.82 14.62 18.09
N THR A 507 -7.47 13.48 17.51
CA THR A 507 -7.71 13.17 16.08
C THR A 507 -8.94 12.30 15.95
N ARG A 508 -10.03 12.86 15.41
CA ARG A 508 -11.32 12.17 15.21
C ARG A 508 -11.95 12.54 13.87
N LEU A 509 -11.80 11.66 12.89
CA LEU A 509 -12.36 11.86 11.55
C LEU A 509 -12.89 10.56 10.93
N ILE A 510 -13.80 10.72 9.97
CA ILE A 510 -14.24 9.69 9.04
C ILE A 510 -13.95 10.20 7.63
N SER A 511 -13.28 9.41 6.78
CA SER A 511 -13.29 9.69 5.33
C SER A 511 -14.38 8.83 4.67
N ALA A 512 -15.18 9.44 3.79
CA ALA A 512 -16.29 8.77 3.10
C ALA A 512 -16.51 9.32 1.68
N TYR A 513 -16.94 8.45 0.76
CA TYR A 513 -17.42 8.87 -0.57
C TYR A 513 -18.89 9.27 -0.48
N LEU A 514 -19.18 10.52 -0.87
CA LEU A 514 -20.52 11.11 -0.81
C LEU A 514 -20.76 12.02 -2.03
N THR A 515 -22.00 12.07 -2.52
CA THR A 515 -22.46 13.19 -3.37
C THR A 515 -22.65 14.45 -2.52
N THR A 516 -22.79 15.61 -3.18
CA THR A 516 -23.06 16.88 -2.47
C THR A 516 -24.41 16.84 -1.75
N GLU A 517 -25.37 16.11 -2.30
CA GLU A 517 -26.71 15.90 -1.75
C GLU A 517 -26.66 15.01 -0.50
N GLN A 518 -25.97 13.86 -0.54
CA GLN A 518 -25.79 12.98 0.63
C GLN A 518 -25.09 13.73 1.78
N LEU A 519 -24.02 14.45 1.46
CA LEU A 519 -23.29 15.26 2.43
C LEU A 519 -24.18 16.35 3.08
N ALA A 520 -25.06 16.97 2.30
CA ALA A 520 -25.98 17.98 2.78
C ALA A 520 -27.08 17.44 3.72
N GLU A 521 -27.26 16.13 3.84
CA GLU A 521 -28.17 15.52 4.82
C GLU A 521 -27.53 15.30 6.21
N ILE A 522 -26.21 15.09 6.29
CA ILE A 522 -25.44 14.94 7.54
C ILE A 522 -25.40 16.26 8.33
N LYS A 523 -25.42 16.21 9.67
CA LYS A 523 -25.49 17.42 10.53
C LYS A 523 -24.36 17.50 11.56
N GLU A 524 -24.17 18.69 12.16
CA GLU A 524 -23.14 18.97 13.19
C GLU A 524 -21.74 18.44 12.84
N VAL A 525 -21.30 18.70 11.60
CA VAL A 525 -20.08 18.17 11.01
C VAL A 525 -19.29 19.29 10.31
N ASN A 526 -17.97 19.32 10.46
CA ASN A 526 -17.07 20.07 9.58
C ASN A 526 -16.59 19.13 8.47
N VAL A 527 -16.53 19.64 7.24
CA VAL A 527 -16.26 18.83 6.05
C VAL A 527 -15.17 19.47 5.21
N PHE A 528 -14.24 18.65 4.76
CA PHE A 528 -13.20 18.99 3.79
C PHE A 528 -13.24 17.98 2.64
N GLU A 529 -12.90 18.39 1.42
CA GLU A 529 -12.70 17.46 0.31
C GLU A 529 -11.38 16.72 0.54
N ASP A 530 -11.37 15.38 0.48
CA ASP A 530 -10.16 14.56 0.69
C ASP A 530 -9.35 14.57 -0.62
N LEU A 531 -8.68 15.70 -0.87
CA LEU A 531 -8.00 16.00 -2.14
C LEU A 531 -6.80 15.10 -2.41
N GLU A 532 -6.58 14.79 -3.68
CA GLU A 532 -5.40 14.09 -4.17
C GLU A 532 -4.15 15.00 -4.13
N LEU A 533 -3.01 14.44 -3.74
CA LEU A 533 -1.69 15.08 -3.71
C LEU A 533 -0.81 14.40 -4.76
N GLN A 534 -0.31 15.13 -5.77
CA GLN A 534 0.52 14.52 -6.82
C GLN A 534 2.00 14.41 -6.44
N ALA A 535 2.70 13.43 -7.03
CA ALA A 535 4.16 13.30 -6.98
C ALA A 535 4.79 14.01 -8.20
N ASP A 536 5.74 14.92 -7.95
CA ASP A 536 6.22 15.91 -8.94
C ASP A 536 7.63 15.60 -9.48
N GLY A 537 7.74 15.09 -10.72
CA GLY A 537 8.97 15.20 -11.53
C GLY A 537 9.29 14.08 -12.53
N THR A 538 10.07 14.39 -13.58
CA THR A 538 10.82 13.40 -14.41
C THR A 538 11.93 14.03 -15.30
N VAL A 539 13.06 13.33 -15.48
CA VAL A 539 14.11 13.39 -16.56
C VAL A 539 15.42 14.20 -16.34
N ASP A 540 16.52 13.45 -16.13
CA ASP A 540 17.95 13.49 -16.62
C ASP A 540 18.63 14.83 -17.05
N PRO A 541 19.91 15.20 -16.67
CA PRO A 541 21.00 14.41 -16.06
C PRO A 541 21.78 15.07 -14.86
N ALA A 542 22.97 14.54 -14.54
CA ALA A 542 23.62 14.54 -13.22
C ALA A 542 24.84 15.49 -13.00
N GLY A 543 24.83 16.81 -13.20
CA GLY A 543 23.95 17.74 -12.49
C GLY A 543 24.81 18.66 -11.59
N TRP A 544 24.88 19.94 -11.95
CA TRP A 544 25.57 21.06 -11.27
C TRP A 544 25.19 21.27 -9.78
N ALA A 545 24.12 20.61 -9.33
CA ALA A 545 23.45 20.85 -8.07
C ALA A 545 24.35 20.72 -6.83
N LEU A 546 25.13 19.64 -6.71
CA LEU A 546 25.99 19.43 -5.53
C LEU A 546 27.14 20.44 -5.44
N GLU A 547 27.70 20.91 -6.56
CA GLU A 547 28.69 22.00 -6.56
C GLU A 547 28.08 23.30 -6.00
N ALA A 548 26.82 23.59 -6.37
CA ALA A 548 26.12 24.79 -5.90
C ALA A 548 25.79 24.77 -4.40
N LEU A 549 25.81 23.60 -3.73
CA LEU A 549 25.72 23.52 -2.27
C LEU A 549 26.99 24.06 -1.57
N ASN A 550 28.17 23.95 -2.20
CA ASN A 550 29.41 24.53 -1.65
C ASN A 550 29.66 25.97 -2.12
N ASP A 551 29.30 26.34 -3.35
CA ASP A 551 29.31 27.73 -3.83
C ASP A 551 28.32 27.91 -5.01
N ALA A 552 27.19 28.57 -4.75
CA ALA A 552 26.16 28.84 -5.76
C ALA A 552 26.60 29.77 -6.92
N HIS A 553 27.82 30.32 -6.88
CA HIS A 553 28.27 31.38 -7.79
C HIS A 553 29.54 31.04 -8.59
N SER A 554 30.36 30.06 -8.19
CA SER A 554 31.61 29.71 -8.86
C SER A 554 31.41 28.91 -10.16
N ARG A 555 31.08 29.61 -11.25
CA ARG A 555 30.90 29.01 -12.60
C ARG A 555 32.20 29.07 -13.43
N PRO A 556 32.47 28.11 -14.32
CA PRO A 556 31.62 26.97 -14.68
C PRO A 556 31.63 25.85 -13.64
N TRP A 557 30.54 25.07 -13.61
CA TRP A 557 30.40 23.85 -12.83
C TRP A 557 31.34 22.76 -13.39
N ILE A 558 32.49 22.58 -12.73
CA ILE A 558 33.59 21.66 -13.07
C ILE A 558 34.37 21.19 -11.82
N GLY A 559 33.85 21.49 -10.63
CA GLY A 559 34.50 21.29 -9.35
C GLY A 559 34.23 19.91 -8.74
N SER A 560 34.10 19.90 -7.41
CA SER A 560 33.82 18.70 -6.62
C SER A 560 33.00 19.11 -5.41
N TYR A 561 31.94 18.35 -5.11
CA TYR A 561 31.25 18.47 -3.84
C TYR A 561 32.16 18.01 -2.69
N THR A 562 32.10 18.70 -1.56
CA THR A 562 32.83 18.40 -0.34
C THR A 562 31.94 18.67 0.86
N TYR A 563 32.06 17.82 1.88
CA TYR A 563 31.28 17.88 3.11
C TYR A 563 32.18 17.54 4.30
N PRO A 564 31.82 17.94 5.53
CA PRO A 564 32.39 17.36 6.74
C PRO A 564 31.94 15.92 6.90
N GLU A 565 32.82 15.06 7.41
CA GLU A 565 32.38 13.84 8.10
C GLU A 565 31.84 14.23 9.48
N THR A 566 30.72 13.63 9.86
CA THR A 566 30.03 13.80 11.14
C THR A 566 29.72 12.41 11.72
N CYS A 567 29.47 12.28 13.03
CA CYS A 567 29.29 10.96 13.66
C CYS A 567 28.14 10.85 14.67
N ARG A 568 27.31 11.89 14.82
CA ARG A 568 26.07 11.80 15.62
C ARG A 568 24.95 11.27 14.71
N GLU A 569 24.25 10.24 15.17
CA GLU A 569 23.10 9.68 14.43
C GLU A 569 21.99 10.73 14.22
N THR A 570 21.42 10.77 13.01
CA THR A 570 20.30 11.67 12.64
C THR A 570 19.16 10.91 12.00
N TYR A 571 17.93 11.39 12.21
CA TYR A 571 16.73 10.68 11.78
C TYR A 571 15.97 11.41 10.68
N LEU A 572 15.90 10.80 9.50
CA LEU A 572 15.12 11.27 8.36
C LEU A 572 13.72 10.65 8.39
N TYR A 573 12.71 11.47 8.57
CA TYR A 573 11.30 11.14 8.35
C TYR A 573 10.91 11.60 6.94
N LEU A 574 11.10 10.72 5.95
CA LEU A 574 10.78 11.00 4.55
C LEU A 574 9.31 10.66 4.29
N ILE A 575 8.47 11.67 4.15
CA ILE A 575 7.03 11.52 3.87
C ILE A 575 6.82 11.79 2.39
N ASP A 576 6.75 10.70 1.63
CA ASP A 576 6.75 10.66 0.16
C ASP A 576 6.03 9.37 -0.27
N SER A 577 6.30 8.89 -1.49
CA SER A 577 6.14 7.49 -1.87
C SER A 577 7.18 6.60 -1.17
N ALA A 578 7.09 5.28 -1.35
CA ALA A 578 8.04 4.36 -0.73
C ALA A 578 9.47 4.51 -1.28
N VAL A 579 10.44 3.98 -0.54
CA VAL A 579 11.83 3.85 -0.97
C VAL A 579 12.09 2.38 -1.30
N ASN A 580 12.75 2.09 -2.43
CA ASN A 580 13.22 0.74 -2.70
C ASN A 580 14.46 0.42 -1.84
N ASP A 581 14.19 0.02 -0.59
CA ASP A 581 15.18 -0.38 0.43
C ASP A 581 16.13 -1.49 -0.02
N SER A 582 15.70 -2.26 -1.02
CA SER A 582 16.38 -3.44 -1.53
C SER A 582 17.39 -3.11 -2.64
N LEU A 583 17.58 -1.83 -2.99
CA LEU A 583 18.57 -1.40 -3.97
C LEU A 583 20.01 -1.47 -3.41
N PRO A 584 20.93 -2.21 -4.06
CA PRO A 584 22.34 -2.22 -3.69
C PRO A 584 23.05 -0.86 -3.78
N TYR A 585 22.41 0.12 -4.43
CA TYR A 585 22.90 1.51 -4.53
C TYR A 585 23.04 2.16 -3.14
N PHE A 586 22.02 2.07 -2.28
CA PHE A 586 22.07 2.71 -0.96
C PHE A 586 23.14 2.12 -0.06
N GLY A 587 23.41 0.82 -0.15
CA GLY A 587 24.54 0.15 0.51
C GLY A 587 25.93 0.57 0.02
N GLY A 588 26.02 1.48 -0.95
CA GLY A 588 27.25 2.18 -1.31
C GLY A 588 27.59 3.37 -0.38
N ASN A 589 26.63 3.90 0.38
CA ASN A 589 26.89 4.87 1.44
C ASN A 589 26.95 4.13 2.80
N PRO A 590 28.13 4.03 3.46
CA PRO A 590 28.24 3.34 4.74
C PRO A 590 27.52 4.08 5.90
N ASN A 591 27.21 5.36 5.73
CA ASN A 591 26.54 6.19 6.73
C ASN A 591 25.00 6.16 6.64
N LEU A 592 24.42 5.40 5.70
CA LEU A 592 22.99 5.35 5.46
C LEU A 592 22.36 4.07 6.04
N THR A 593 21.58 4.21 7.11
CA THR A 593 20.75 3.14 7.68
C THR A 593 19.31 3.27 7.16
N LEU A 594 18.90 2.39 6.26
CA LEU A 594 17.58 2.43 5.63
C LEU A 594 16.63 1.39 6.23
N ASN A 595 15.52 1.83 6.84
CA ASN A 595 14.43 0.95 7.26
C ASN A 595 13.40 0.80 6.12
N PRO A 596 12.65 -0.32 6.06
CA PRO A 596 11.55 -0.48 5.12
C PRO A 596 10.48 0.61 5.27
N SER A 597 9.90 1.07 4.16
CA SER A 597 8.83 2.08 4.16
C SER A 597 7.60 1.65 4.95
N ILE A 598 7.08 2.59 5.74
CA ILE A 598 5.87 2.45 6.55
C ILE A 598 4.69 2.92 5.70
N LEU A 599 3.85 1.98 5.27
CA LEU A 599 2.69 2.26 4.43
C LEU A 599 1.58 3.00 5.21
N VAL A 600 1.16 4.16 4.72
CA VAL A 600 0.09 4.98 5.30
C VAL A 600 -1.14 4.90 4.40
N ARG A 601 -2.15 4.16 4.88
CA ARG A 601 -3.24 3.61 4.05
C ARG A 601 -4.61 3.80 4.67
N GLY A 602 -5.57 4.26 3.87
CA GLY A 602 -7.00 4.16 4.15
C GLY A 602 -7.57 2.76 3.85
N VAL A 603 -8.90 2.67 3.78
CA VAL A 603 -9.60 1.60 3.06
C VAL A 603 -9.71 2.03 1.60
N GLY A 604 -9.55 1.09 0.66
CA GLY A 604 -9.34 1.42 -0.77
C GLY A 604 -7.86 1.57 -1.15
N ASP A 605 -6.96 1.69 -0.17
CA ASP A 605 -5.51 1.68 -0.42
C ASP A 605 -4.93 0.26 -0.41
N PRO A 606 -3.94 -0.03 -1.27
CA PRO A 606 -3.32 -1.35 -1.35
C PRO A 606 -2.59 -1.75 -0.07
N GLU A 607 -2.42 -3.06 0.05
CA GLU A 607 -1.97 -3.72 1.26
C GLU A 607 -0.41 -3.75 1.37
N PHE A 608 0.29 -3.37 0.28
CA PHE A 608 1.73 -3.01 0.23
C PHE A 608 1.92 -1.72 -0.59
N SER A 609 3.04 -1.02 -0.40
CA SER A 609 3.55 0.00 -1.32
C SER A 609 3.64 -0.53 -2.75
N THR A 610 3.08 0.22 -3.71
CA THR A 610 3.16 -0.09 -5.15
C THR A 610 4.06 0.86 -5.93
N LYS A 611 4.45 1.99 -5.33
CA LYS A 611 5.28 3.03 -5.94
C LYS A 611 6.54 3.32 -5.12
N PHE A 612 7.69 3.22 -5.78
CA PHE A 612 8.99 3.48 -5.17
C PHE A 612 9.79 4.57 -5.92
N ASP A 613 9.38 4.92 -7.14
CA ASP A 613 9.96 5.95 -8.02
C ASP A 613 10.49 7.20 -7.26
N HIS A 614 9.57 8.07 -6.83
CA HIS A 614 9.90 9.41 -6.33
C HIS A 614 10.58 9.38 -4.96
N GLY A 615 10.18 8.48 -4.06
CA GLY A 615 10.79 8.33 -2.73
C GLY A 615 12.22 7.81 -2.81
N THR A 616 12.50 6.89 -3.76
CA THR A 616 13.86 6.46 -4.07
C THR A 616 14.69 7.61 -4.66
N GLU A 617 14.14 8.38 -5.59
CA GLU A 617 14.82 9.56 -6.15
C GLU A 617 15.11 10.60 -5.04
N MET A 618 14.15 10.90 -4.15
CA MET A 618 14.34 11.81 -3.02
C MET A 618 15.45 11.32 -2.09
N LEU A 619 15.44 10.05 -1.66
CA LEU A 619 16.51 9.54 -0.79
C LEU A 619 17.87 9.53 -1.50
N SER A 620 17.90 9.29 -2.81
CA SER A 620 19.15 9.35 -3.58
C SER A 620 19.79 10.76 -3.57
N MET A 621 18.97 11.83 -3.52
CA MET A 621 19.42 13.21 -3.38
C MET A 621 19.69 13.62 -1.92
N ILE A 622 19.00 13.01 -0.93
CA ILE A 622 19.27 13.27 0.49
C ILE A 622 20.58 12.60 0.92
N ALA A 623 20.74 11.30 0.69
CA ALA A 623 21.82 10.48 1.28
C ALA A 623 22.38 9.36 0.37
N GLY A 624 22.09 9.36 -0.93
CA GLY A 624 22.70 8.41 -1.87
C GLY A 624 24.22 8.61 -2.04
N PRO A 625 25.03 7.56 -2.30
CA PRO A 625 26.50 7.69 -2.35
C PRO A 625 27.05 8.56 -3.48
N ASP A 626 26.34 8.68 -4.62
CA ASP A 626 26.79 9.52 -5.75
C ASP A 626 26.12 10.90 -5.77
N SER A 627 24.83 10.97 -5.39
CA SER A 627 23.96 12.15 -5.53
C SER A 627 23.53 12.80 -4.22
N GLY A 628 23.84 12.20 -3.07
CA GLY A 628 23.36 12.65 -1.76
C GLY A 628 24.05 13.91 -1.26
N ALA A 629 23.30 14.82 -0.65
CA ALA A 629 23.88 15.94 0.09
C ALA A 629 24.52 15.49 1.42
N ALA A 630 23.92 14.53 2.14
CA ALA A 630 24.32 14.08 3.48
C ALA A 630 25.26 12.85 3.48
N GLN A 631 26.15 12.71 2.49
CA GLN A 631 27.01 11.52 2.36
C GLN A 631 27.88 11.25 3.61
N GLY A 632 28.53 12.28 4.16
CA GLY A 632 29.35 12.21 5.39
C GLY A 632 28.56 12.32 6.69
N THR A 633 27.32 11.84 6.73
CA THR A 633 26.41 11.97 7.89
C THR A 633 25.70 10.66 8.17
N PRO A 634 25.79 10.12 9.41
CA PRO A 634 24.96 9.01 9.85
C PRO A 634 23.47 9.39 9.82
N VAL A 635 22.73 8.77 8.90
CA VAL A 635 21.30 9.01 8.66
C VAL A 635 20.55 7.68 8.76
N THR A 636 19.70 7.56 9.78
CA THR A 636 18.68 6.53 9.88
C THR A 636 17.37 7.03 9.28
N VAL A 637 16.86 6.31 8.27
CA VAL A 637 15.67 6.69 7.51
C VAL A 637 14.43 5.92 7.97
N TYR A 638 13.35 6.65 8.22
CA TYR A 638 11.98 6.15 8.31
C TYR A 638 11.15 6.79 7.19
N SER A 639 11.00 6.06 6.09
CA SER A 639 10.10 6.45 5.00
C SER A 639 8.66 6.15 5.39
N TYR A 640 7.76 7.11 5.16
CA TYR A 640 6.32 6.96 5.29
C TYR A 640 5.71 7.12 3.90
N ASP A 641 5.22 6.01 3.34
CA ASP A 641 4.60 5.97 2.03
C ASP A 641 3.14 6.42 2.12
N ILE A 642 2.88 7.65 1.69
CA ILE A 642 1.52 8.21 1.59
C ILE A 642 0.89 8.04 0.19
N TYR A 643 1.62 7.44 -0.76
CA TYR A 643 1.24 7.23 -2.16
C TYR A 643 0.98 5.74 -2.48
N PRO A 644 0.18 5.01 -1.69
CA PRO A 644 0.07 3.56 -1.78
C PRO A 644 -0.45 3.11 -3.17
N ASN A 645 -1.35 3.90 -3.77
CA ASN A 645 -2.12 3.58 -4.98
C ASN A 645 -1.51 4.08 -6.30
N GLY A 646 -0.48 4.94 -6.31
CA GLY A 646 0.03 5.53 -7.55
C GLY A 646 0.71 6.88 -7.38
N VAL A 647 0.49 7.81 -8.30
CA VAL A 647 1.02 9.19 -8.21
C VAL A 647 0.24 10.09 -7.26
N ASN A 648 -0.87 9.60 -6.68
CA ASN A 648 -1.79 10.36 -5.83
C ASN A 648 -1.73 9.84 -4.38
N ALA A 649 -1.45 10.74 -3.45
CA ALA A 649 -1.66 10.61 -2.00
C ALA A 649 -2.89 11.45 -1.58
N THR A 650 -3.20 11.57 -0.28
CA THR A 650 -4.24 12.50 0.21
C THR A 650 -3.79 13.33 1.41
N ILE A 651 -4.47 14.46 1.66
CA ILE A 651 -4.24 15.27 2.87
C ILE A 651 -4.50 14.44 4.14
N SER A 652 -5.50 13.55 4.16
CA SER A 652 -5.72 12.63 5.29
C SER A 652 -4.55 11.66 5.51
N SER A 653 -3.96 11.10 4.45
CA SER A 653 -2.75 10.26 4.56
C SER A 653 -1.51 11.07 5.00
N LEU A 654 -1.36 12.33 4.55
CA LEU A 654 -0.28 13.22 5.03
C LEU A 654 -0.39 13.50 6.54
N ILE A 655 -1.59 13.80 7.04
CA ILE A 655 -1.85 14.00 8.48
C ILE A 655 -1.54 12.73 9.28
N GLU A 656 -1.96 11.55 8.78
CA GLU A 656 -1.66 10.28 9.45
C GLU A 656 -0.15 9.97 9.46
N ALA A 657 0.56 10.21 8.36
CA ALA A 657 2.01 10.04 8.27
C ALA A 657 2.76 10.91 9.28
N ILE A 658 2.47 12.22 9.33
CA ILE A 658 3.09 13.15 10.29
C ILE A 658 2.75 12.72 11.73
N THR A 659 1.52 12.26 11.99
CA THR A 659 1.09 11.81 13.32
C THR A 659 1.80 10.52 13.76
N LEU A 660 1.99 9.56 12.85
CA LEU A 660 2.74 8.32 13.10
C LEU A 660 4.24 8.60 13.26
N ALA A 661 4.82 9.46 12.43
CA ALA A 661 6.21 9.91 12.51
C ALA A 661 6.50 10.64 13.84
N ASN A 662 5.65 11.59 14.24
CA ASN A 662 5.70 12.25 15.54
C ASN A 662 5.65 11.25 16.70
N THR A 663 4.75 10.27 16.62
CA THR A 663 4.61 9.21 17.64
C THR A 663 5.88 8.36 17.71
N HIS A 664 6.44 7.96 16.56
CA HIS A 664 7.67 7.17 16.48
C HIS A 664 8.88 7.94 17.04
N LYS A 665 9.07 9.20 16.65
CA LYS A 665 10.14 10.09 17.13
C LYS A 665 10.09 10.27 18.65
N ASN A 666 8.92 10.59 19.19
CA ASN A 666 8.74 10.78 20.64
C ASN A 666 8.99 9.48 21.44
N GLN A 667 8.58 8.31 20.93
CA GLN A 667 8.70 7.04 21.65
C GLN A 667 10.08 6.40 21.58
N ASN A 668 10.75 6.48 20.43
CA ASN A 668 11.97 5.71 20.15
C ASN A 668 13.24 6.57 20.08
N HIS A 669 13.11 7.87 19.78
CA HIS A 669 14.22 8.75 19.37
C HIS A 669 14.13 10.15 20.01
N LEU A 670 13.65 10.23 21.25
CA LEU A 670 13.27 11.50 21.88
C LEU A 670 14.40 12.55 21.84
N TYR A 671 15.61 12.15 22.27
CA TYR A 671 16.82 12.98 22.36
C TYR A 671 17.72 12.91 21.12
N ASP A 672 17.23 12.38 20.01
CA ASP A 672 17.95 12.34 18.74
C ASP A 672 17.51 13.48 17.80
N PRO A 673 18.42 14.07 17.02
CA PRO A 673 18.07 15.05 15.99
C PRO A 673 17.24 14.42 14.85
N ALA A 674 16.23 15.14 14.35
CA ALA A 674 15.41 14.66 13.23
C ALA A 674 14.96 15.76 12.25
N VAL A 675 14.79 15.34 11.00
CA VAL A 675 14.27 16.13 9.87
C VAL A 675 13.05 15.42 9.29
N PHE A 676 11.95 16.14 9.11
CA PHE A 676 10.76 15.70 8.39
C PHE A 676 10.83 16.32 6.98
N CYS A 677 10.94 15.48 5.96
CA CYS A 677 11.00 15.89 4.56
C CYS A 677 9.67 15.55 3.88
N ILE A 678 8.90 16.59 3.52
CA ILE A 678 7.62 16.45 2.80
C ILE A 678 7.83 17.07 1.41
N ALA A 679 8.25 16.27 0.45
CA ALA A 679 8.68 16.71 -0.88
C ALA A 679 7.52 16.92 -1.88
N SER A 680 6.29 17.10 -1.37
CA SER A 680 5.05 17.16 -2.13
C SER A 680 4.25 18.45 -1.85
N SER A 681 3.16 18.65 -2.61
CA SER A 681 2.18 19.72 -2.39
C SER A 681 0.84 19.40 -3.07
N ALA A 682 -0.23 20.08 -2.68
CA ALA A 682 -1.51 20.01 -3.40
C ALA A 682 -1.38 20.58 -4.83
N ASP A 683 -2.18 20.05 -5.76
CA ASP A 683 -2.27 20.51 -7.16
C ASP A 683 -3.13 21.79 -7.29
N ALA A 684 -4.12 21.94 -6.40
CA ALA A 684 -5.06 23.06 -6.34
C ALA A 684 -4.86 23.96 -5.10
N PRO A 685 -5.15 25.27 -5.20
CA PRO A 685 -5.11 26.19 -4.06
C PRO A 685 -6.03 25.72 -2.93
N SER A 686 -5.44 25.58 -1.75
CA SER A 686 -5.98 24.83 -0.60
C SER A 686 -5.77 25.55 0.74
N SER A 687 -5.10 26.72 0.72
CA SER A 687 -4.82 27.55 1.90
C SER A 687 -6.08 28.24 2.48
N PRO A 688 -6.22 28.33 3.82
CA PRO A 688 -5.32 27.78 4.83
C PRO A 688 -5.48 26.27 4.98
N SER A 689 -4.36 25.59 5.25
CA SER A 689 -4.31 24.17 5.61
C SER A 689 -5.27 23.79 6.76
N ASP A 690 -5.72 22.54 6.78
CA ASP A 690 -6.63 22.06 7.82
C ASP A 690 -6.02 22.09 9.24
N ALA A 691 -6.87 22.30 10.24
CA ALA A 691 -6.49 22.41 11.65
C ALA A 691 -5.85 21.13 12.22
N ALA A 692 -6.16 19.93 11.71
CA ALA A 692 -5.48 18.72 12.11
C ALA A 692 -4.07 18.61 11.50
N LEU A 693 -3.86 19.14 10.29
CA LEU A 693 -2.52 19.25 9.70
C LEU A 693 -1.68 20.32 10.40
N GLU A 694 -2.26 21.49 10.68
CA GLU A 694 -1.62 22.51 11.55
C GLU A 694 -1.19 21.91 12.89
N SER A 695 -2.08 21.21 13.58
CA SER A 695 -1.79 20.59 14.88
C SER A 695 -0.80 19.43 14.80
N ALA A 696 -0.69 18.74 13.66
CA ALA A 696 0.30 17.69 13.45
C ALA A 696 1.71 18.31 13.30
N ILE A 697 1.84 19.37 12.51
CA ILE A 697 3.08 20.12 12.31
C ILE A 697 3.51 20.89 13.57
N ASP A 698 2.58 21.54 14.28
CA ASP A 698 2.88 22.22 15.55
C ASP A 698 3.39 21.25 16.63
N ASN A 699 2.96 19.98 16.59
CA ASN A 699 3.51 18.94 17.46
C ASN A 699 4.93 18.51 17.03
N THR A 700 5.23 18.48 15.72
CA THR A 700 6.55 18.17 15.16
C THR A 700 7.62 19.18 15.55
N VAL A 701 7.35 20.49 15.36
CA VAL A 701 8.29 21.57 15.71
C VAL A 701 8.24 21.94 17.20
N GLY A 702 7.18 21.53 17.90
CA GLY A 702 7.00 21.74 19.34
C GLY A 702 7.95 20.90 20.20
N SER A 703 8.00 21.24 21.50
CA SER A 703 8.88 20.59 22.49
C SER A 703 8.59 19.11 22.75
N SER A 704 7.54 18.54 22.17
CA SER A 704 7.16 17.14 22.29
C SER A 704 7.93 16.21 21.34
N VAL A 705 8.34 16.71 20.17
CA VAL A 705 8.96 15.92 19.09
C VAL A 705 10.30 16.52 18.68
N PHE A 706 10.37 17.86 18.67
CA PHE A 706 11.58 18.65 18.45
C PHE A 706 12.31 18.27 17.15
N ALA A 707 11.61 18.38 16.02
CA ALA A 707 12.14 18.10 14.69
C ALA A 707 11.95 19.30 13.74
N THR A 708 12.85 19.43 12.77
CA THR A 708 12.74 20.46 11.72
C THR A 708 11.93 19.92 10.55
N VAL A 709 11.03 20.72 9.97
CA VAL A 709 10.22 20.33 8.80
C VAL A 709 10.69 21.08 7.56
N LEU A 710 10.91 20.37 6.47
CA LEU A 710 11.12 20.96 5.15
C LEU A 710 9.97 20.56 4.22
N LEU A 711 9.39 21.57 3.56
CA LEU A 711 8.26 21.47 2.65
C LEU A 711 8.67 21.92 1.25
N SER A 712 8.12 21.29 0.22
CA SER A 712 8.28 21.80 -1.14
C SER A 712 7.45 23.07 -1.37
N ALA A 713 7.97 24.02 -2.14
CA ALA A 713 7.21 25.19 -2.60
C ALA A 713 6.11 24.84 -3.63
N GLY A 714 6.13 23.62 -4.16
CA GLY A 714 5.21 23.12 -5.17
C GLY A 714 5.44 23.69 -6.56
N ASN A 715 4.92 22.97 -7.57
CA ASN A 715 5.06 23.34 -8.97
C ASN A 715 3.74 23.87 -9.56
N GLY A 716 3.85 24.76 -10.55
CA GLY A 716 2.73 25.40 -11.25
C GLY A 716 2.59 26.90 -10.98
N ALA A 717 1.37 27.42 -11.18
CA ALA A 717 1.03 28.83 -10.95
C ALA A 717 0.63 29.10 -9.49
N GLY A 718 0.53 30.38 -9.11
CA GLY A 718 0.19 30.82 -7.74
C GLY A 718 1.42 31.16 -6.89
N GLN A 719 1.23 31.32 -5.58
CA GLN A 719 2.31 31.38 -4.58
C GLN A 719 2.21 30.15 -3.65
N PRO A 720 3.31 29.65 -3.06
CA PRO A 720 3.29 28.59 -2.06
C PRO A 720 2.31 28.85 -0.90
N THR A 721 2.13 30.12 -0.49
CA THR A 721 1.14 30.51 0.54
C THR A 721 -0.31 30.17 0.20
N ASP A 722 -0.60 29.85 -1.06
CA ASP A 722 -1.94 29.53 -1.54
C ASP A 722 -2.24 28.00 -1.46
N TYR A 723 -1.26 27.17 -1.11
CA TYR A 723 -1.30 25.69 -1.21
C TYR A 723 -0.87 24.97 0.06
N THR A 724 -1.60 23.89 0.39
CA THR A 724 -1.21 22.92 1.42
C THR A 724 -0.08 21.99 0.91
N PRO A 725 0.90 21.60 1.75
CA PRO A 725 1.18 22.09 3.11
C PRO A 725 2.04 23.37 3.13
N SER A 726 2.45 23.89 1.98
CA SER A 726 3.47 24.95 1.83
C SER A 726 3.11 26.26 2.56
N ASP A 727 1.83 26.56 2.78
CA ASP A 727 1.35 27.68 3.59
C ASP A 727 1.77 27.63 5.08
N LEU A 728 2.08 26.43 5.58
CA LEU A 728 2.49 26.17 6.96
C LEU A 728 3.92 26.66 7.29
N ALA A 729 4.73 27.03 6.29
CA ALA A 729 6.07 27.58 6.51
C ALA A 729 6.09 28.97 7.18
N SER A 730 4.91 29.55 7.42
CA SER A 730 4.71 30.66 8.35
C SER A 730 4.97 30.29 9.83
N LYS A 731 5.02 28.98 10.16
CA LYS A 731 5.37 28.44 11.49
C LYS A 731 6.89 28.28 11.63
N LYS A 732 7.45 28.62 12.79
CA LYS A 732 8.91 28.52 13.02
C LYS A 732 9.39 27.08 13.15
N GLY A 733 10.49 26.76 12.46
CA GLY A 733 10.98 25.40 12.27
C GLY A 733 10.37 24.64 11.09
N VAL A 734 9.54 25.32 10.27
CA VAL A 734 8.99 24.81 9.01
C VAL A 734 9.58 25.66 7.88
N ILE A 735 10.18 25.03 6.87
CA ILE A 735 10.95 25.72 5.83
C ILE A 735 10.35 25.36 4.45
N CYS A 736 9.83 26.35 3.72
CA CYS A 736 9.42 26.14 2.33
C CYS A 736 10.62 26.30 1.38
N VAL A 737 10.85 25.29 0.54
CA VAL A 737 12.02 25.22 -0.35
C VAL A 737 11.64 25.38 -1.82
N GLY A 738 12.13 26.46 -2.43
CA GLY A 738 11.98 26.73 -3.87
C GLY A 738 13.16 26.21 -4.70
N ALA A 739 12.88 25.84 -5.95
CA ALA A 739 13.91 25.36 -6.87
C ALA A 739 14.60 26.50 -7.64
N ILE A 740 15.93 26.41 -7.75
CA ILE A 740 16.75 27.21 -8.67
C ILE A 740 17.42 26.37 -9.76
N ASP A 741 17.72 27.05 -10.88
CA ASP A 741 18.44 26.53 -12.04
C ASP A 741 19.97 26.68 -11.91
N ALA A 742 20.72 26.10 -12.88
CA ALA A 742 22.17 26.21 -12.97
C ALA A 742 22.68 27.65 -13.17
N ALA A 743 21.79 28.61 -13.40
CA ALA A 743 22.05 30.03 -13.50
C ALA A 743 21.74 30.82 -12.19
N THR A 744 21.34 30.14 -11.11
CA THR A 744 20.77 30.68 -9.85
C THR A 744 19.58 31.62 -10.07
N SER A 745 18.70 31.24 -10.98
CA SER A 745 17.39 31.83 -11.19
C SER A 745 16.31 30.83 -10.75
N GLN A 746 15.14 31.32 -10.32
CA GLN A 746 14.00 30.46 -10.02
C GLN A 746 13.63 29.59 -11.23
N VAL A 747 13.46 28.27 -11.02
CA VAL A 747 13.01 27.36 -12.08
C VAL A 747 11.59 27.75 -12.50
N ALA A 748 11.33 27.79 -13.82
CA ALA A 748 10.08 28.32 -14.36
C ALA A 748 8.81 27.52 -13.96
N SER A 749 8.96 26.32 -13.41
CA SER A 749 7.88 25.50 -12.84
C SER A 749 7.60 25.78 -11.38
N THR A 750 8.52 26.38 -10.62
CA THR A 750 8.32 26.68 -9.19
C THR A 750 7.25 27.76 -9.01
N ARG A 751 6.34 27.56 -8.05
CA ARG A 751 5.36 28.60 -7.65
C ARG A 751 6.07 29.89 -7.20
N GLY A 752 5.36 31.02 -7.16
CA GLY A 752 5.99 32.33 -6.97
C GLY A 752 6.78 32.50 -5.67
N PRO A 753 7.71 33.47 -5.59
CA PRO A 753 8.69 33.55 -4.49
C PRO A 753 8.13 34.06 -3.14
N LEU A 754 6.80 34.21 -2.99
CA LEU A 754 6.18 34.63 -1.73
C LEU A 754 5.83 33.42 -0.87
N GLY A 755 6.47 33.29 0.30
CA GLY A 755 6.40 32.07 1.12
C GLY A 755 7.39 30.99 0.65
N VAL A 756 8.58 31.41 0.23
CA VAL A 756 9.76 30.57 0.09
C VAL A 756 10.83 31.15 1.00
N GLU A 757 11.21 30.43 2.06
CA GLU A 757 12.24 30.86 3.00
C GLU A 757 13.64 30.51 2.50
N LEU A 758 13.78 29.39 1.78
CA LEU A 758 15.04 28.81 1.33
C LEU A 758 14.98 28.39 -0.16
N TRP A 759 16.09 28.55 -0.88
CA TRP A 759 16.25 28.11 -2.26
C TRP A 759 17.31 27.02 -2.36
N ALA A 760 17.07 26.00 -3.17
CA ALA A 760 18.02 24.93 -3.43
C ALA A 760 17.97 24.46 -4.90
N PRO A 761 19.03 23.81 -5.42
CA PRO A 761 19.04 23.29 -6.78
C PRO A 761 17.83 22.38 -7.06
N GLY A 762 17.13 22.61 -8.17
CA GLY A 762 15.94 21.84 -8.54
C GLY A 762 15.65 21.80 -10.05
N GLU A 763 16.65 22.10 -10.88
CA GLU A 763 16.63 21.85 -12.33
C GLU A 763 17.73 20.85 -12.67
N PHE A 764 17.37 19.71 -13.27
CA PHE A 764 18.28 18.62 -13.63
C PHE A 764 19.22 18.21 -12.47
N VAL A 765 18.62 17.74 -11.38
CA VAL A 765 19.33 17.29 -10.17
C VAL A 765 19.53 15.77 -10.22
N SER A 766 20.80 15.33 -10.13
CA SER A 766 21.17 13.92 -10.19
C SER A 766 20.40 13.07 -9.18
N ALA A 767 19.87 11.92 -9.63
CA ALA A 767 19.16 10.99 -8.78
C ALA A 767 19.31 9.53 -9.27
N VAL A 768 18.73 8.58 -8.53
CA VAL A 768 18.64 7.15 -8.90
C VAL A 768 17.19 6.68 -8.79
N SER A 769 16.73 5.95 -9.82
CA SER A 769 15.35 5.43 -9.92
C SER A 769 15.09 4.24 -8.99
N GLU A 770 13.82 3.83 -8.84
CA GLU A 770 13.44 2.59 -8.15
C GLU A 770 14.07 1.31 -8.72
N LEU A 771 14.68 1.35 -9.90
CA LEU A 771 15.41 0.24 -10.52
C LEU A 771 16.93 0.30 -10.31
N GLY A 772 17.43 1.29 -9.56
CA GLY A 772 18.86 1.49 -9.35
C GLY A 772 19.60 2.06 -10.57
N THR A 773 18.88 2.70 -11.51
CA THR A 773 19.48 3.34 -12.68
C THR A 773 19.63 4.86 -12.45
N PRO A 774 20.73 5.49 -12.90
CA PRO A 774 20.84 6.94 -12.90
C PRO A 774 19.69 7.63 -13.64
N THR A 775 19.26 8.77 -13.11
CA THR A 775 18.18 9.64 -13.58
C THR A 775 18.46 11.08 -13.11
N SER A 776 17.55 12.01 -13.36
CA SER A 776 17.55 13.31 -12.69
C SER A 776 16.12 13.82 -12.51
N VAL A 777 15.92 14.64 -11.48
CA VAL A 777 14.64 15.26 -11.14
C VAL A 777 14.70 16.76 -11.40
N THR A 778 13.59 17.32 -11.87
CA THR A 778 13.36 18.77 -11.98
C THR A 778 12.05 19.09 -11.27
N GLY A 779 12.10 19.98 -10.27
CA GLY A 779 10.97 20.34 -9.44
C GLY A 779 11.37 20.76 -8.02
N THR A 780 10.41 21.30 -7.27
CA THR A 780 10.60 21.67 -5.86
C THR A 780 10.84 20.49 -4.91
N SER A 781 10.47 19.27 -5.34
CA SER A 781 10.78 18.01 -4.67
C SER A 781 12.29 17.83 -4.51
N ALA A 782 13.04 17.88 -5.61
CA ALA A 782 14.50 17.79 -5.65
C ALA A 782 15.20 18.86 -4.79
N SER A 783 14.73 20.11 -4.83
CA SER A 783 15.30 21.17 -3.99
C SER A 783 15.04 20.93 -2.50
N THR A 784 13.88 20.39 -2.15
CA THR A 784 13.54 20.00 -0.76
C THR A 784 14.44 18.86 -0.28
N ALA A 785 14.69 17.86 -1.12
CA ALA A 785 15.57 16.73 -0.82
C ALA A 785 17.03 17.17 -0.52
N LEU A 786 17.63 18.01 -1.36
CA LEU A 786 18.98 18.55 -1.10
C LEU A 786 19.03 19.40 0.18
N ALA A 787 17.99 20.22 0.42
CA ALA A 787 17.90 21.01 1.64
C ALA A 787 17.71 20.15 2.91
N ALA A 788 16.98 19.04 2.83
CA ALA A 788 16.82 18.10 3.92
C ALA A 788 18.12 17.35 4.25
N GLY A 789 18.91 16.98 3.24
CA GLY A 789 20.26 16.45 3.45
C GLY A 789 21.21 17.44 4.13
N ALA A 790 21.17 18.72 3.72
CA ALA A 790 21.90 19.77 4.43
C ALA A 790 21.41 19.92 5.88
N ALA A 791 20.10 19.91 6.13
CA ALA A 791 19.53 20.00 7.48
C ALA A 791 20.00 18.86 8.41
N LEU A 792 20.01 17.61 7.92
CA LEU A 792 20.52 16.45 8.66
C LEU A 792 21.98 16.64 9.08
N MET A 793 22.85 17.04 8.15
CA MET A 793 24.28 17.25 8.43
C MET A 793 24.52 18.36 9.47
N TYR A 794 23.79 19.48 9.41
CA TYR A 794 23.88 20.52 10.46
C TYR A 794 23.41 20.02 11.83
N LEU A 795 22.37 19.17 11.87
CA LEU A 795 21.87 18.58 13.12
C LEU A 795 22.77 17.48 13.68
N SER A 796 23.46 16.68 12.83
CA SER A 796 24.53 15.78 13.29
C SER A 796 25.68 16.58 13.91
N ALA A 797 26.06 17.66 13.23
CA ALA A 797 27.07 18.57 13.74
C ALA A 797 26.62 19.30 15.03
N ASN A 798 25.34 19.59 15.22
CA ASN A 798 24.84 20.35 16.36
C ASN A 798 23.38 19.97 16.71
N PRO A 799 23.13 18.91 17.49
CA PRO A 799 21.78 18.38 17.71
C PRO A 799 20.88 19.28 18.55
N VAL A 800 21.43 20.22 19.32
CA VAL A 800 20.67 21.18 20.16
C VAL A 800 20.09 22.37 19.40
N LEU A 801 20.23 22.42 18.07
CA LEU A 801 19.53 23.41 17.26
C LEU A 801 18.02 23.16 17.37
N THR A 802 17.31 24.05 18.09
CA THR A 802 15.84 24.13 18.00
C THR A 802 15.41 24.24 16.54
N PRO A 803 14.22 23.76 16.14
CA PRO A 803 13.75 23.90 14.76
C PRO A 803 13.84 25.34 14.23
N ASN A 804 13.55 26.34 15.07
CA ASN A 804 13.78 27.75 14.77
C ASN A 804 15.28 28.12 14.60
N GLN A 805 16.20 27.62 15.42
CA GLN A 805 17.64 27.83 15.20
C GLN A 805 18.16 27.12 13.95
N MET A 806 17.60 25.96 13.60
CA MET A 806 17.93 25.21 12.37
C MET A 806 17.45 25.98 11.12
N GLU A 807 16.24 26.51 11.14
CA GLU A 807 15.71 27.44 10.13
C GLU A 807 16.66 28.63 9.91
N ASN A 808 17.02 29.35 10.98
CA ASN A 808 17.98 30.46 10.87
C ASN A 808 19.37 29.97 10.39
N ALA A 809 19.84 28.78 10.79
CA ALA A 809 21.13 28.25 10.36
C ALA A 809 21.17 27.96 8.84
N LEU A 810 20.12 27.39 8.25
CA LEU A 810 20.05 27.13 6.80
C LEU A 810 19.90 28.42 6.00
N VAL A 811 19.19 29.42 6.54
CA VAL A 811 18.91 30.69 5.86
C VAL A 811 20.06 31.71 5.97
N ASP A 812 20.66 31.86 7.15
CA ASP A 812 21.63 32.93 7.42
C ASP A 812 23.08 32.57 7.08
N THR A 813 23.48 31.28 7.18
CA THR A 813 24.91 30.86 7.18
C THR A 813 25.68 31.29 5.92
N TYR A 814 25.00 31.47 4.79
CA TYR A 814 25.62 32.07 3.59
C TYR A 814 24.73 33.14 2.91
N SER A 815 24.10 33.99 3.72
CA SER A 815 23.15 35.07 3.33
C SER A 815 23.65 36.14 2.32
N GLN A 816 24.83 36.00 1.73
CA GLN A 816 25.29 36.85 0.62
C GLN A 816 24.56 36.58 -0.72
N ALA A 817 23.82 35.47 -0.81
CA ALA A 817 23.26 34.93 -2.05
C ALA A 817 21.74 35.09 -2.24
N GLY A 818 21.00 35.50 -1.20
CA GLY A 818 19.52 35.50 -1.21
C GLY A 818 18.92 34.15 -0.81
N ASN A 819 19.28 33.66 0.38
CA ASN A 819 18.74 32.46 1.01
C ASN A 819 18.90 31.17 0.17
N ILE A 820 20.05 30.98 -0.48
CA ILE A 820 20.39 29.70 -1.11
C ILE A 820 21.04 28.79 -0.06
N VAL A 821 20.61 27.51 0.00
CA VAL A 821 21.16 26.51 0.92
C VAL A 821 22.68 26.34 0.76
N TYR A 822 23.37 26.14 1.88
CA TYR A 822 24.84 26.04 1.93
C TYR A 822 25.31 24.86 2.77
N VAL A 823 26.22 24.06 2.22
CA VAL A 823 26.97 23.01 2.91
C VAL A 823 28.45 23.44 3.03
N PRO A 824 29.01 23.57 4.24
CA PRO A 824 30.45 23.77 4.43
C PRO A 824 31.29 22.63 3.84
N GLY A 825 32.44 22.97 3.27
CA GLY A 825 33.41 21.98 2.80
C GLY A 825 34.21 21.33 3.94
N SER A 826 34.83 20.18 3.66
CA SER A 826 35.60 19.40 4.64
C SER A 826 36.66 20.23 5.39
N GLY A 827 36.63 20.21 6.73
CA GLY A 827 37.57 20.96 7.58
C GLY A 827 37.20 22.43 7.79
N SER A 828 36.00 22.86 7.40
CA SER A 828 35.43 24.18 7.79
C SER A 828 34.71 24.08 9.14
N ASP A 829 34.67 25.17 9.90
CA ASP A 829 33.89 25.25 11.15
C ASP A 829 32.38 25.16 10.83
N ILE A 830 31.73 24.05 11.22
CA ILE A 830 30.27 23.89 11.10
C ILE A 830 29.59 24.75 12.19
N PRO A 831 28.53 25.53 11.89
CA PRO A 831 27.92 26.43 12.86
C PRO A 831 27.42 25.75 14.15
N GLY A 832 28.06 26.11 15.26
CA GLY A 832 27.68 25.69 16.61
C GLY A 832 28.50 24.52 17.15
N ILE A 833 28.56 24.45 18.48
CA ILE A 833 29.28 23.44 19.25
C ILE A 833 28.34 23.01 20.38
N MET A 834 28.11 21.71 20.51
CA MET A 834 27.42 21.10 21.64
C MET A 834 28.32 21.16 22.88
N THR A 835 28.14 22.18 23.74
CA THR A 835 28.91 22.27 24.99
C THR A 835 28.33 21.34 26.06
N TYR A 836 29.09 21.04 27.11
CA TYR A 836 28.58 20.31 28.28
C TYR A 836 27.30 20.93 28.85
N ASN A 837 27.20 22.27 28.83
CA ASN A 837 26.04 22.97 29.37
C ASN A 837 24.80 22.81 28.48
N ASP A 838 24.98 22.79 27.15
CA ASP A 838 23.88 22.55 26.20
C ASP A 838 23.46 21.07 26.23
N TRP A 839 24.42 20.15 26.37
CA TRP A 839 24.20 18.71 26.56
C TRP A 839 23.45 18.40 27.87
N ALA A 840 23.83 19.04 28.98
CA ALA A 840 23.11 18.89 30.24
C ALA A 840 21.66 19.37 30.11
N ILE A 841 21.44 20.53 29.50
CA ILE A 841 20.09 21.06 29.24
C ILE A 841 19.29 20.14 28.29
N TRP A 842 19.93 19.54 27.29
CA TRP A 842 19.31 18.60 26.33
C TRP A 842 18.73 17.35 27.01
N TYR A 843 19.45 16.81 28.00
CA TYR A 843 19.01 15.64 28.78
C TYR A 843 18.22 16.01 30.05
N GLU A 844 17.73 17.25 30.16
CA GLU A 844 17.01 17.80 31.33
C GLU A 844 17.80 17.76 32.67
N LEU A 845 19.13 17.67 32.58
CA LEU A 845 20.05 17.63 33.73
C LEU A 845 20.32 19.02 34.30
N ALA A 846 20.85 19.07 35.53
CA ALA A 846 21.32 20.32 36.11
C ALA A 846 22.65 20.77 35.44
N PRO A 847 22.77 22.05 35.03
CA PRO A 847 24.04 22.58 34.55
C PRO A 847 24.97 22.92 35.72
N HIS A 848 26.15 22.32 35.74
CA HIS A 848 27.31 22.53 36.64
C HIS A 848 27.08 23.44 37.87
N ASP A 849 26.83 22.85 39.05
CA ASP A 849 26.78 23.57 40.33
C ASP A 849 28.11 23.55 41.11
N GLY A 850 28.93 22.51 40.93
CA GLY A 850 30.29 22.38 41.46
C GLY A 850 30.61 21.08 42.22
N GLU A 851 29.62 20.19 42.45
CA GLU A 851 29.88 18.81 42.87
C GLU A 851 29.91 17.87 41.65
N ALA A 852 30.41 16.64 41.85
CA ALA A 852 30.44 15.61 40.80
C ALA A 852 29.06 14.95 40.68
N GLU A 853 28.16 15.58 39.93
CA GLU A 853 26.84 15.02 39.63
C GLU A 853 26.95 13.76 38.77
N ASN A 854 26.23 12.73 39.21
CA ASN A 854 25.91 11.49 38.50
C ASN A 854 24.39 11.36 38.65
N PHE A 855 23.66 11.33 37.53
CA PHE A 855 22.20 11.40 37.55
C PHE A 855 21.51 10.05 37.76
N ASP A 856 22.06 8.97 37.22
CA ASP A 856 21.40 7.66 37.11
C ASP A 856 21.83 6.62 38.18
N GLY A 857 22.93 6.89 38.89
CA GLY A 857 23.50 6.07 39.95
C GLY A 857 24.64 5.11 39.53
N ASP A 858 25.25 5.26 38.35
CA ASP A 858 26.19 4.29 37.77
C ASP A 858 27.65 4.27 38.34
N VAL A 859 28.69 4.58 37.55
CA VAL A 859 30.11 4.71 37.91
C VAL A 859 30.81 5.91 37.27
N TRP A 860 30.18 6.61 36.33
CA TRP A 860 30.74 7.76 35.62
C TRP A 860 30.18 9.07 36.20
N THR A 861 30.80 10.20 35.91
CA THR A 861 30.18 11.52 36.17
C THR A 861 29.53 12.04 34.90
N ASN A 862 28.51 12.90 35.02
CA ASN A 862 27.84 13.51 33.86
C ASN A 862 28.86 14.16 32.88
N GLU A 863 29.96 14.73 33.40
CA GLU A 863 31.06 15.29 32.60
C GLU A 863 31.88 14.20 31.86
N GLU A 864 32.18 13.07 32.50
CA GLU A 864 32.81 11.92 31.84
C GLU A 864 31.91 11.29 30.77
N GLU A 865 30.60 11.22 31.01
CA GLU A 865 29.63 10.73 30.02
C GLU A 865 29.59 11.63 28.78
N TYR A 866 29.54 12.94 28.96
CA TYR A 866 29.67 13.93 27.88
C TYR A 866 30.99 13.80 27.11
N ILE A 867 32.10 13.48 27.80
CA ILE A 867 33.43 13.33 27.18
C ILE A 867 33.56 12.02 26.39
N TRP A 868 33.05 10.90 26.92
CA TRP A 868 33.22 9.58 26.31
C TRP A 868 32.08 9.15 25.38
N GLY A 869 30.93 9.83 25.43
CA GLY A 869 29.77 9.59 24.57
C GLY A 869 28.74 8.62 25.17
N PHE A 870 28.65 8.56 26.50
CA PHE A 870 27.66 7.74 27.20
C PHE A 870 26.30 8.46 27.34
N ASN A 871 25.25 7.71 27.61
CA ASN A 871 23.88 8.21 27.71
C ASN A 871 23.48 8.35 29.20
N PRO A 872 23.32 9.58 29.73
CA PRO A 872 23.16 9.88 31.16
C PRO A 872 21.81 9.45 31.76
N LEU A 873 21.02 8.69 31.00
CA LEU A 873 19.72 8.14 31.38
C LEU A 873 19.75 6.60 31.46
N THR A 874 20.93 5.97 31.66
CA THR A 874 21.14 4.51 31.49
C THR A 874 21.63 3.79 32.76
N PRO A 875 20.77 3.59 33.79
CA PRO A 875 21.21 3.13 35.11
C PRO A 875 22.08 1.86 35.10
N GLU A 876 23.09 1.86 35.97
CA GLU A 876 24.08 0.78 36.15
C GLU A 876 24.99 0.51 34.92
N TYR A 877 25.10 1.43 33.95
CA TYR A 877 26.00 1.28 32.80
C TYR A 877 27.47 1.14 33.23
N ARG A 878 28.18 0.14 32.69
CA ARG A 878 29.58 -0.18 33.07
C ARG A 878 30.39 -0.67 31.86
N PRO A 879 30.52 0.12 30.78
CA PRO A 879 31.37 -0.20 29.65
C PRO A 879 32.85 -0.27 30.08
N SER A 880 33.63 -1.08 29.36
CA SER A 880 35.09 -1.05 29.49
C SER A 880 35.66 0.00 28.54
N LEU A 881 35.80 1.25 29.01
CA LEU A 881 36.27 2.40 28.24
C LEU A 881 37.61 2.19 27.51
N LEU A 882 38.44 1.24 27.96
CA LEU A 882 39.73 0.93 27.34
C LEU A 882 39.84 -0.57 27.02
N SER A 883 39.99 -0.90 25.73
CA SER A 883 40.33 -2.22 25.21
C SER A 883 41.85 -2.34 24.99
N ILE A 884 42.37 -3.58 24.97
CA ILE A 884 43.75 -3.88 24.62
C ILE A 884 43.88 -5.24 23.91
N SER A 885 44.63 -5.27 22.81
CA SER A 885 45.05 -6.49 22.10
C SER A 885 46.57 -6.54 21.94
N HIS A 886 47.14 -7.73 21.68
CA HIS A 886 48.59 -7.92 21.50
C HIS A 886 48.87 -8.90 20.36
N ASP A 887 49.53 -8.42 19.30
CA ASP A 887 50.07 -9.30 18.27
C ASP A 887 51.45 -9.84 18.70
N HIS A 888 51.50 -11.14 19.00
CA HIS A 888 52.74 -11.85 19.33
C HIS A 888 53.71 -11.96 18.14
N GLY A 889 53.26 -11.73 16.89
CA GLY A 889 54.08 -11.78 15.68
C GLY A 889 54.93 -10.52 15.46
N THR A 890 54.32 -9.33 15.60
CA THR A 890 55.01 -8.03 15.51
C THR A 890 55.48 -7.48 16.86
N ASN A 891 54.96 -8.03 17.98
CA ASN A 891 55.17 -7.55 19.35
C ASN A 891 54.64 -6.12 19.59
N ILE A 892 53.53 -5.77 18.93
CA ILE A 892 52.80 -4.52 19.09
C ILE A 892 51.55 -4.80 19.93
N ALA A 893 51.30 -3.95 20.94
CA ALA A 893 50.02 -3.89 21.63
C ALA A 893 49.22 -2.70 21.10
N SER A 894 47.95 -2.94 20.82
CA SER A 894 46.98 -1.94 20.35
C SER A 894 46.00 -1.66 21.48
N PHE A 895 45.71 -0.37 21.71
CA PHE A 895 44.77 0.12 22.72
C PHE A 895 43.65 0.86 22.01
N GLU A 896 42.40 0.68 22.44
CA GLU A 896 41.21 1.32 21.84
C GLU A 896 40.37 1.96 22.95
N PHE A 897 39.84 3.17 22.74
CA PHE A 897 38.95 3.88 23.67
C PHE A 897 37.90 4.71 22.92
N GLN A 898 36.77 5.00 23.55
CA GLN A 898 35.70 5.84 22.97
C GLN A 898 35.95 7.33 23.23
N LEU A 899 35.48 8.20 22.33
CA LEU A 899 35.42 9.66 22.49
C LEU A 899 34.09 10.19 21.92
N SER A 900 33.41 11.06 22.66
CA SER A 900 32.12 11.66 22.28
C SER A 900 32.14 12.36 20.91
N CYS A 901 31.10 12.11 20.10
CA CYS A 901 30.90 12.76 18.80
C CYS A 901 30.65 14.28 18.91
N PHE A 902 30.35 14.79 20.10
CA PHE A 902 30.27 16.24 20.35
C PHE A 902 31.66 16.90 20.47
N LEU A 903 32.68 16.10 20.80
CA LEU A 903 34.07 16.54 20.95
C LEU A 903 34.98 16.12 19.78
N TYR A 904 34.65 15.03 19.10
CA TYR A 904 35.46 14.52 17.99
C TYR A 904 35.53 15.50 16.80
N GLN A 905 36.73 15.57 16.21
CA GLN A 905 37.03 16.22 14.94
C GLN A 905 38.40 15.71 14.45
N PRO A 906 38.76 15.82 13.15
CA PRO A 906 40.02 15.27 12.63
C PRO A 906 41.30 15.81 13.32
N SER A 907 41.25 17.02 13.87
CA SER A 907 42.30 17.63 14.69
C SER A 907 42.52 16.94 16.05
N ALA A 908 41.63 16.06 16.50
CA ALA A 908 41.82 15.24 17.70
C ALA A 908 42.91 14.17 17.51
N LEU A 909 43.11 13.68 16.28
CA LEU A 909 44.04 12.60 15.95
C LEU A 909 45.47 13.07 15.62
N THR A 910 45.67 14.38 15.44
CA THR A 910 46.94 14.96 14.98
C THR A 910 47.34 16.18 15.80
N SER A 911 48.62 16.31 16.16
CA SER A 911 49.13 17.41 16.99
C SER A 911 48.67 18.79 16.46
N PRO A 912 47.91 19.57 17.26
CA PRO A 912 47.93 19.59 18.73
C PRO A 912 46.84 18.77 19.45
N PHE A 913 46.16 17.83 18.79
CA PHE A 913 45.15 16.93 19.38
C PHE A 913 43.93 17.67 19.95
N VAL A 914 43.51 18.73 19.25
CA VAL A 914 42.45 19.65 19.71
C VAL A 914 41.07 19.09 19.40
N LEU A 915 40.21 19.05 20.41
CA LEU A 915 38.79 18.67 20.36
C LEU A 915 37.91 19.86 19.95
N ARG A 916 36.68 19.57 19.54
CA ARG A 916 35.79 20.56 18.89
C ARG A 916 35.35 21.71 19.81
N ASN A 917 35.38 21.52 21.13
CA ASN A 917 35.17 22.59 22.12
C ASN A 917 36.43 23.42 22.45
N GLY A 918 37.59 23.11 21.83
CA GLY A 918 38.87 23.77 22.06
C GLY A 918 39.77 23.15 23.14
N SER A 919 39.30 22.11 23.83
CA SER A 919 40.15 21.28 24.73
C SER A 919 41.08 20.35 23.96
N THR A 920 41.91 19.57 24.65
CA THR A 920 42.96 18.72 24.06
C THR A 920 42.92 17.29 24.58
N LEU A 921 43.04 16.32 23.67
CA LEU A 921 43.16 14.90 23.98
C LEU A 921 44.62 14.58 24.37
N ILE A 922 44.81 13.90 25.50
CA ILE A 922 46.13 13.53 26.03
C ILE A 922 46.22 12.05 26.38
N VAL A 923 47.33 11.42 25.98
CA VAL A 923 47.72 10.05 26.35
C VAL A 923 48.99 10.10 27.19
N GLU A 924 48.90 9.69 28.45
CA GLU A 924 50.04 9.66 29.38
C GLU A 924 50.45 8.23 29.71
N ARG A 925 51.74 8.05 30.03
CA ARG A 925 52.28 6.77 30.50
C ARG A 925 52.98 6.88 31.86
N SER A 926 53.04 5.76 32.57
CA SER A 926 53.74 5.61 33.85
C SER A 926 54.41 4.24 33.98
N ASN A 927 55.51 4.17 34.74
CA ASN A 927 56.17 2.91 35.13
C ASN A 927 55.86 2.51 36.58
N ASP A 928 55.23 3.39 37.37
CA ASP A 928 55.09 3.27 38.83
C ASP A 928 53.68 3.66 39.35
N LEU A 929 52.78 4.08 38.45
CA LEU A 929 51.45 4.66 38.70
C LEU A 929 51.44 6.00 39.48
N GLN A 930 52.61 6.56 39.80
CA GLN A 930 52.77 7.81 40.57
C GLN A 930 53.27 8.96 39.68
N THR A 931 54.23 8.66 38.81
CA THR A 931 54.83 9.59 37.86
C THR A 931 54.21 9.36 36.49
N TRP A 932 53.46 10.34 35.99
CA TRP A 932 52.85 10.33 34.66
C TRP A 932 53.59 11.29 33.73
N VAL A 933 53.68 10.92 32.46
CA VAL A 933 54.37 11.70 31.42
C VAL A 933 53.55 11.64 30.13
N ASP A 934 53.21 12.81 29.57
CA ASP A 934 52.64 12.94 28.22
C ASP A 934 53.48 12.15 27.21
N CYS A 935 52.80 11.28 26.48
CA CYS A 935 53.38 10.47 25.43
C CYS A 935 52.54 10.48 24.15
N THR A 936 51.55 11.39 24.04
CA THR A 936 50.60 11.52 22.91
C THR A 936 51.32 11.62 21.57
N ASN A 937 52.33 12.49 21.48
CA ASN A 937 53.21 12.63 20.30
C ASN A 937 54.15 11.43 20.03
N THR A 938 54.08 10.36 20.83
CA THR A 938 54.96 9.17 20.74
C THR A 938 54.21 7.84 20.65
N VAL A 939 52.88 7.82 20.81
CA VAL A 939 52.00 6.65 20.61
C VAL A 939 51.38 6.64 19.20
N LEU A 940 52.08 7.21 18.22
CA LEU A 940 51.53 7.51 16.90
C LEU A 940 51.53 6.28 15.96
N PRO A 941 50.55 6.17 15.04
CA PRO A 941 49.40 7.08 14.88
C PRO A 941 48.32 6.86 15.95
N LEU A 942 47.58 7.93 16.25
CA LEU A 942 46.19 7.84 16.72
C LEU A 942 45.31 7.67 15.47
N THR A 943 44.38 6.72 15.49
CA THR A 943 43.44 6.46 14.38
C THR A 943 42.02 6.33 14.91
N ALA A 944 41.04 6.86 14.18
CA ALA A 944 39.64 6.50 14.40
C ALA A 944 39.36 5.20 13.63
N GLU A 945 38.73 4.22 14.29
CA GLU A 945 38.47 2.89 13.74
C GLU A 945 37.01 2.71 13.31
N ASP A 946 36.06 3.17 14.13
CA ASP A 946 34.60 3.00 13.95
C ASP A 946 33.81 4.01 14.83
N HIS A 947 32.50 4.15 14.64
CA HIS A 947 31.62 4.99 15.48
C HIS A 947 30.22 4.40 15.72
N ASP A 948 29.63 4.66 16.89
CA ASP A 948 28.35 4.07 17.33
C ASP A 948 27.15 5.05 17.31
N GLY A 949 27.30 6.21 16.66
CA GLY A 949 26.28 7.26 16.61
C GLY A 949 26.26 8.19 17.84
N ASN A 950 27.08 7.91 18.86
CA ASN A 950 27.30 8.78 20.03
C ASN A 950 28.80 9.03 20.31
N SER A 951 29.65 8.07 19.97
CA SER A 951 31.09 8.06 20.20
C SER A 951 31.87 7.51 18.99
N VAL A 952 33.15 7.90 18.90
CA VAL A 952 34.14 7.37 17.97
C VAL A 952 35.14 6.52 18.74
N THR A 953 35.42 5.31 18.24
CA THR A 953 36.51 4.48 18.76
C THR A 953 37.84 4.96 18.20
N ILE A 954 38.74 5.40 19.08
CA ILE A 954 40.10 5.84 18.75
C ILE A 954 41.09 4.78 19.23
N SER A 955 42.01 4.34 18.37
CA SER A 955 43.10 3.44 18.73
C SER A 955 44.48 4.09 18.72
N PHE A 956 45.43 3.49 19.45
CA PHE A 956 46.86 3.78 19.36
C PHE A 956 47.71 2.53 19.58
N ASN A 957 48.94 2.55 19.07
CA ASN A 957 49.83 1.38 19.01
C ASN A 957 51.15 1.61 19.77
N VAL A 958 51.61 0.60 20.52
CA VAL A 958 52.88 0.66 21.28
C VAL A 958 53.67 -0.65 21.19
N THR A 959 55.00 -0.55 21.09
CA THR A 959 55.89 -1.72 21.11
C THR A 959 56.03 -2.26 22.54
N VAL A 960 55.71 -3.54 22.75
CA VAL A 960 55.78 -4.15 24.08
C VAL A 960 57.23 -4.35 24.52
N THR A 961 57.55 -3.94 25.75
CA THR A 961 58.92 -4.05 26.33
C THR A 961 58.96 -5.06 27.49
N THR A 962 60.16 -5.38 27.97
CA THR A 962 60.37 -6.29 29.11
C THR A 962 60.11 -5.66 30.48
N SER A 963 59.71 -4.38 30.54
CA SER A 963 59.34 -3.67 31.78
C SER A 963 57.85 -3.32 31.76
N PRO A 964 57.14 -3.40 32.90
CA PRO A 964 55.75 -2.97 32.97
C PRO A 964 55.64 -1.46 32.72
N CYS A 965 54.66 -1.09 31.91
CA CYS A 965 54.29 0.28 31.60
C CYS A 965 52.76 0.37 31.59
N PHE A 966 52.23 1.42 32.18
CA PHE A 966 50.80 1.73 32.28
C PHE A 966 50.50 2.94 31.40
N TYR A 967 49.27 3.02 30.89
CA TYR A 967 48.78 4.10 30.05
C TYR A 967 47.44 4.62 30.60
N ARG A 968 47.15 5.91 30.38
CA ARG A 968 45.83 6.51 30.61
C ARG A 968 45.55 7.55 29.52
N VAL A 969 44.26 7.79 29.28
CA VAL A 969 43.76 8.81 28.35
C VAL A 969 42.96 9.83 29.16
N GLY A 970 42.91 11.07 28.68
CA GLY A 970 42.09 12.13 29.27
C GLY A 970 41.95 13.34 28.35
N VAL A 971 41.26 14.37 28.85
CA VAL A 971 41.04 15.66 28.17
C VAL A 971 41.54 16.80 29.06
N GLN A 972 42.11 17.86 28.48
CA GLN A 972 42.66 19.06 29.14
C GLN A 972 42.30 20.36 28.41
#